data_AF-A0A9D5CXN8-F1
#
_entry.id   AF-A0A9D5CXN8-F1
#
_cell.length_a   1.000
_cell.length_b   1.000
_cell.length_c   1.000
_cell.angle_alpha   90.00
_cell.angle_beta   90.00
_cell.angle_gamma   90.00
#
_symmetry.space_group_name_H-M   'P 1'
#
loop_
_entity.id
_entity.type
_entity.pdbx_description
1 polymer ?
#
loop_
_entity_poly.entity_id
_entity_poly.type
_entity_poly.pdbx_seq_one_letter_code
_entity_poly.pdbx_strand_id
1 'polypeptide(L)'
;MEEKSLSLFFLFFFCTLSFFISCSSASSPPLIIGRNTISELKNHTRISEFRVINRRFLQDCPDPNPYLGINVSLSSSSGLADDENVTVTVSGVLIPDKSDWIGMITPANSDISFCPLNTFYYKQTGDLSDLPLLCHYPVKAQYLSNDPSYLNCKSKECKESEDGECLVHTCSGSISFHVVNIRTEIEFVFFTGGFDTPCILKRAQPIGFSNPSSPLHAHLSSIDSTGTSMRVTWVSGDKSPQHVHYGGGSSATSKVSTFTNSDMCSGTLESPAKDFGWHDPGFIHSAVMTGLKPSQTYSYRYGSDSVGWSDQIKFKTPPAAGSDELRFLAYGDMGKAPLDPSLEHYIQPGSLSVVKAMADEVAAGNVDSVFHIGDISYATGFLAEWDFFLHLITPIASHVSYMTAIGNHERDYADSGSVYETPDSGGECGVAYETYFQMPTASKDKPWYSIEQASVHFTVMSTEHDWTENSEQYKWMKNDLASVDRSRTPWVIFAGHRPMYSSQEGILPSVDSDFVKAVEPLLLENKVDLVIFGHVHNYERTCAVFVANVKECPQKDADGIDTYDNSNYTARFKRLLEWQVDNSWSLKRISEFGYARLHATKDDLKLEDSTRLNLSQSAEAVLRHLEFGHYDTEDFEDGLSQDEDFQNWDLDDYPTLSAFASFISKFDSTTLNDGRSFCASMFRPVLEKFTPDVPTGPSGGRLRQEDAQEFLSFLMYEMHEELLKMRGCSSSSQQYVPSELTQIFWGQQKSVVRVEGNPDSADIVQPFLLLHLDIHPENIITMEEALQLFSASETIEGYKTISTGKVQADEVAASRSVKIQELPPILMLHMMRFGYGCNGTTKLNKTVSYPLELVVGDDLLADPTLDQGRHYELVATITHRGQGPSRGHYTADVKQSDRRWVRCDDASITTIGTNQVLGEEAYVLFYKQL
;
A
#
# COMPACT_ATOMS: atom_id res chain seq x y z
N MET A 1 28.26 20.65 -27.79
CA MET A 1 26.89 20.89 -28.34
C MET A 1 25.85 21.00 -27.22
N GLU A 2 26.26 20.84 -25.96
CA GLU A 2 25.39 20.62 -24.80
C GLU A 2 24.55 21.83 -24.37
N GLU A 3 25.09 23.07 -24.37
CA GLU A 3 24.35 24.23 -23.84
C GLU A 3 23.00 24.51 -24.53
N LYS A 4 22.92 24.26 -25.85
CA LYS A 4 21.66 24.45 -26.59
C LYS A 4 20.63 23.35 -26.30
N SER A 5 21.08 22.13 -25.99
CA SER A 5 20.20 21.01 -25.63
C SER A 5 19.59 21.25 -24.24
N LEU A 6 20.42 21.65 -23.27
CA LEU A 6 19.98 21.92 -21.90
C LEU A 6 19.02 23.12 -21.82
N SER A 7 19.30 24.21 -22.54
CA SER A 7 18.41 25.39 -22.56
C SER A 7 17.06 25.10 -23.24
N LEU A 8 17.01 24.22 -24.25
CA LEU A 8 15.75 23.72 -24.81
C LEU A 8 15.00 22.84 -23.80
N PHE A 9 15.68 21.89 -23.14
CA PHE A 9 15.08 20.98 -22.15
C PHE A 9 14.33 21.74 -21.05
N PHE A 10 14.92 22.80 -20.50
CA PHE A 10 14.23 23.63 -19.50
C PHE A 10 13.02 24.34 -20.07
N LEU A 11 13.16 25.08 -21.19
CA LEU A 11 12.03 25.86 -21.76
C LEU A 11 10.83 24.99 -22.15
N PHE A 12 11.10 23.72 -22.39
CA PHE A 12 10.18 22.68 -22.83
C PHE A 12 9.45 21.98 -21.67
N PHE A 13 10.14 21.64 -20.58
CA PHE A 13 9.55 21.03 -19.38
C PHE A 13 8.48 21.95 -18.73
N PHE A 14 8.60 23.25 -18.95
CA PHE A 14 7.77 24.28 -18.32
C PHE A 14 6.49 24.66 -19.06
N CYS A 15 6.37 24.34 -20.35
CA CYS A 15 5.18 24.68 -21.14
C CYS A 15 4.01 23.68 -20.97
N THR A 16 4.25 22.52 -20.36
CA THR A 16 3.28 21.42 -20.27
C THR A 16 2.30 21.53 -19.10
N LEU A 17 2.59 22.36 -18.08
CA LEU A 17 1.82 22.43 -16.84
C LEU A 17 0.59 23.36 -16.86
N SER A 18 0.43 24.20 -17.88
CA SER A 18 -0.54 25.31 -17.86
C SER A 18 -1.96 24.93 -18.32
N PHE A 19 -2.10 24.09 -19.35
CA PHE A 19 -3.35 23.98 -20.11
C PHE A 19 -4.49 23.25 -19.41
N PHE A 20 -5.66 23.90 -19.19
CA PHE A 20 -7.01 23.39 -19.57
C PHE A 20 -8.18 24.36 -19.21
N ILE A 21 -9.01 24.73 -20.21
CA ILE A 21 -10.51 24.72 -20.24
C ILE A 21 -11.10 25.74 -21.25
N SER A 22 -11.96 25.24 -22.17
CA SER A 22 -13.28 25.78 -22.61
C SER A 22 -13.57 25.71 -24.11
N CYS A 23 -14.71 25.11 -24.50
CA CYS A 23 -15.86 25.80 -25.11
C CYS A 23 -17.07 24.84 -25.32
N SER A 24 -18.30 25.36 -25.44
CA SER A 24 -19.56 24.58 -25.49
C SER A 24 -20.54 25.13 -26.53
N SER A 25 -21.45 24.31 -27.10
CA SER A 25 -22.84 24.75 -27.41
C SER A 25 -23.83 23.64 -27.90
N ALA A 26 -24.84 23.40 -27.06
CA ALA A 26 -26.28 23.15 -27.33
C ALA A 26 -26.81 22.31 -28.53
N SER A 27 -27.54 21.23 -28.21
CA SER A 27 -29.01 21.10 -28.49
C SER A 27 -29.61 19.86 -27.79
N SER A 28 -30.94 19.77 -27.67
CA SER A 28 -31.68 18.83 -26.78
C SER A 28 -32.67 17.92 -27.56
N PRO A 29 -33.44 17.02 -26.91
CA PRO A 29 -33.21 15.58 -26.84
C PRO A 29 -34.18 14.75 -27.72
N PRO A 30 -34.07 13.40 -27.71
CA PRO A 30 -35.10 12.64 -26.98
C PRO A 30 -34.59 11.42 -26.18
N LEU A 31 -35.47 10.92 -25.31
CA LEU A 31 -35.32 9.71 -24.46
C LEU A 31 -34.86 8.46 -25.22
N ILE A 32 -33.78 7.84 -24.75
CA ILE A 32 -33.55 6.38 -24.87
C ILE A 32 -33.01 5.87 -23.52
N ILE A 33 -33.68 4.86 -22.96
CA ILE A 33 -33.22 4.10 -21.80
C ILE A 33 -32.22 3.04 -22.29
N GLY A 34 -30.99 2.99 -21.76
CA GLY A 34 -30.11 1.83 -21.97
C GLY A 34 -28.60 2.01 -21.70
N ARG A 35 -28.06 1.03 -20.97
CA ARG A 35 -26.73 0.39 -21.15
C ARG A 35 -25.40 1.03 -20.68
N ASN A 36 -25.35 2.19 -20.02
CA ASN A 36 -24.05 2.80 -19.61
C ASN A 36 -23.57 2.57 -18.16
N THR A 37 -24.24 1.74 -17.36
CA THR A 37 -23.87 1.50 -15.94
C THR A 37 -22.48 0.90 -15.73
N ILE A 38 -21.94 0.13 -16.69
CA ILE A 38 -20.66 -0.60 -16.50
C ILE A 38 -19.44 0.33 -16.53
N SER A 39 -19.47 1.39 -17.36
CA SER A 39 -18.33 2.32 -17.47
C SER A 39 -18.22 3.28 -16.29
N GLU A 40 -19.34 3.63 -15.67
CA GLU A 40 -19.35 4.46 -14.45
C GLU A 40 -18.94 3.63 -13.22
N LEU A 41 -19.34 2.35 -13.15
CA LEU A 41 -18.98 1.45 -12.05
C LEU A 41 -17.47 1.13 -12.00
N LYS A 42 -16.82 0.93 -13.16
CA LYS A 42 -15.37 0.65 -13.24
C LYS A 42 -14.49 1.78 -12.69
N ASN A 43 -14.89 3.05 -12.90
CA ASN A 43 -14.10 4.22 -12.51
C ASN A 43 -14.32 4.68 -11.06
N HIS A 44 -15.13 3.99 -10.25
CA HIS A 44 -15.43 4.41 -8.86
C HIS A 44 -14.95 3.43 -7.79
N THR A 45 -14.43 2.26 -8.16
CA THR A 45 -14.30 1.12 -7.25
C THR A 45 -12.94 0.43 -7.26
N ARG A 46 -11.96 0.92 -8.03
CA ARG A 46 -10.62 0.30 -8.20
C ARG A 46 -10.68 -1.22 -8.47
N ILE A 47 -11.70 -1.65 -9.20
CA ILE A 47 -11.91 -3.05 -9.59
C ILE A 47 -10.82 -3.45 -10.59
N SER A 48 -9.89 -4.31 -10.18
CA SER A 48 -8.92 -4.95 -11.07
C SER A 48 -9.62 -5.56 -12.29
N GLU A 49 -9.01 -5.48 -13.47
CA GLU A 49 -9.54 -6.12 -14.69
C GLU A 49 -9.78 -7.63 -14.49
N PHE A 50 -8.99 -8.26 -13.62
CA PHE A 50 -9.17 -9.66 -13.26
C PHE A 50 -10.49 -9.94 -12.53
N ARG A 51 -11.02 -9.00 -11.73
CA ARG A 51 -12.36 -9.14 -11.07
C ARG A 51 -13.52 -9.24 -12.05
N VAL A 52 -13.33 -8.87 -13.33
CA VAL A 52 -14.34 -9.04 -14.38
C VAL A 52 -14.17 -10.33 -15.19
N ILE A 53 -13.16 -11.16 -14.93
CA ILE A 53 -12.95 -12.41 -15.67
C ILE A 53 -14.13 -13.39 -15.53
N ASN A 54 -14.60 -13.57 -14.29
CA ASN A 54 -15.82 -14.34 -13.99
C ASN A 54 -17.08 -13.69 -14.57
N ARG A 55 -16.98 -12.55 -15.26
CA ARG A 55 -18.10 -11.85 -15.90
C ARG A 55 -18.00 -11.94 -17.42
N ARG A 56 -17.21 -12.86 -17.98
CA ARG A 56 -17.05 -13.04 -19.43
C ARG A 56 -17.44 -14.43 -19.90
N PHE A 57 -17.98 -14.47 -21.11
CA PHE A 57 -18.02 -15.69 -21.91
C PHE A 57 -16.58 -16.15 -22.17
N LEU A 58 -16.28 -17.41 -21.89
CA LEU A 58 -15.15 -18.07 -22.52
C LEU A 58 -15.47 -18.19 -24.02
N GLN A 59 -14.61 -17.66 -24.89
CA GLN A 59 -14.82 -17.77 -26.34
C GLN A 59 -14.40 -19.15 -26.86
N ASP A 60 -14.96 -19.55 -28.00
CA ASP A 60 -14.44 -20.67 -28.78
C ASP A 60 -13.18 -20.19 -29.53
N CYS A 61 -11.97 -20.52 -29.04
CA CYS A 61 -10.74 -20.35 -29.82
C CYS A 61 -10.37 -21.66 -30.51
N PRO A 62 -10.67 -21.81 -31.81
CA PRO A 62 -9.97 -22.76 -32.64
C PRO A 62 -8.54 -22.22 -32.85
N ASP A 63 -7.62 -22.51 -31.92
CA ASP A 63 -6.19 -22.41 -32.17
C ASP A 63 -5.69 -23.77 -32.72
N PRO A 64 -5.44 -23.90 -34.04
CA PRO A 64 -4.93 -25.12 -34.63
C PRO A 64 -3.42 -25.31 -34.41
N ASN A 65 -2.74 -24.43 -33.67
CA ASN A 65 -1.30 -24.47 -33.44
C ASN A 65 -0.84 -25.79 -32.78
N PRO A 66 -0.13 -26.67 -33.51
CA PRO A 66 0.28 -27.97 -32.99
C PRO A 66 1.50 -27.87 -32.05
N TYR A 67 2.19 -26.72 -32.03
CA TYR A 67 3.45 -26.52 -31.31
C TYR A 67 3.24 -26.05 -29.88
N LEU A 68 2.08 -25.49 -29.56
CA LEU A 68 1.82 -24.83 -28.29
C LEU A 68 1.97 -25.79 -27.11
N GLY A 69 2.85 -25.45 -26.19
CA GLY A 69 3.13 -26.17 -24.96
C GLY A 69 3.11 -25.23 -23.75
N ILE A 70 2.80 -25.79 -22.59
CA ILE A 70 2.97 -25.16 -21.29
C ILE A 70 3.67 -26.17 -20.38
N ASN A 71 4.73 -25.74 -19.71
CA ASN A 71 5.53 -26.54 -18.81
C ASN A 71 5.73 -25.78 -17.49
N VAL A 72 5.83 -26.52 -16.40
CA VAL A 72 6.00 -25.95 -15.06
C VAL A 72 7.31 -26.49 -14.48
N SER A 73 8.17 -25.57 -14.03
CA SER A 73 9.47 -25.88 -13.45
C SER A 73 9.37 -25.75 -11.92
N LEU A 74 9.55 -26.88 -11.24
CA LEU A 74 9.50 -27.00 -9.78
C LEU A 74 10.91 -26.99 -9.18
N SER A 75 11.05 -26.52 -7.94
CA SER A 75 12.32 -26.64 -7.20
C SER A 75 12.69 -28.10 -6.86
N SER A 76 11.68 -28.96 -6.71
CA SER A 76 11.81 -30.37 -6.34
C SER A 76 11.10 -31.31 -7.33
N SER A 77 11.59 -32.54 -7.43
CA SER A 77 10.90 -33.63 -8.15
C SER A 77 9.83 -34.34 -7.31
N SER A 78 9.63 -33.95 -6.05
CA SER A 78 8.67 -34.58 -5.11
C SER A 78 7.25 -33.99 -5.15
N GLY A 79 7.02 -32.92 -5.91
CA GLY A 79 5.81 -32.09 -5.83
C GLY A 79 6.10 -30.72 -5.19
N LEU A 80 5.09 -29.87 -5.10
CA LEU A 80 5.24 -28.49 -4.61
C LEU A 80 5.66 -28.45 -3.12
N ALA A 81 6.46 -27.47 -2.73
CA ALA A 81 6.79 -27.17 -1.33
C ALA A 81 5.64 -26.40 -0.64
N ASP A 82 5.73 -26.24 0.69
CA ASP A 82 4.72 -25.49 1.45
C ASP A 82 4.67 -23.99 1.10
N ASP A 83 5.78 -23.49 0.55
CA ASP A 83 6.01 -22.12 0.08
C ASP A 83 7.16 -22.17 -0.96
N GLU A 84 6.89 -21.88 -2.24
CA GLU A 84 7.93 -21.72 -3.26
C GLU A 84 7.55 -20.82 -4.45
N ASN A 85 8.56 -20.31 -5.16
CA ASN A 85 8.40 -19.66 -6.45
C ASN A 85 8.46 -20.69 -7.59
N VAL A 86 7.36 -20.82 -8.33
CA VAL A 86 7.16 -21.76 -9.44
C VAL A 86 7.24 -21.01 -10.78
N THR A 87 8.15 -21.44 -11.66
CA THR A 87 8.26 -20.85 -13.01
C THR A 87 7.40 -21.61 -14.01
N VAL A 88 6.47 -20.92 -14.66
CA VAL A 88 5.61 -21.45 -15.72
C VAL A 88 6.08 -20.91 -17.07
N THR A 89 6.46 -21.82 -17.97
CA THR A 89 6.94 -21.51 -19.32
C THR A 89 5.91 -21.94 -20.35
N VAL A 90 5.47 -21.01 -21.18
CA VAL A 90 4.69 -21.28 -22.39
C VAL A 90 5.63 -21.23 -23.59
N SER A 91 5.55 -22.22 -24.47
CA SER A 91 6.41 -22.36 -25.65
C SER A 91 5.58 -22.76 -26.87
N GLY A 92 6.16 -22.63 -28.07
CA GLY A 92 5.43 -22.97 -29.30
C GLY A 92 4.41 -21.91 -29.73
N VAL A 93 4.46 -20.70 -29.18
CA VAL A 93 3.55 -19.60 -29.54
C VAL A 93 3.92 -19.08 -30.92
N LEU A 94 2.96 -19.03 -31.86
CA LEU A 94 3.22 -18.52 -33.22
C LEU A 94 3.22 -16.99 -33.29
N ILE A 95 2.32 -16.34 -32.53
CA ILE A 95 2.17 -14.88 -32.48
C ILE A 95 1.93 -14.52 -31.00
N PRO A 96 2.93 -13.98 -30.28
CA PRO A 96 2.74 -13.44 -28.94
C PRO A 96 1.77 -12.25 -28.95
N ASP A 97 0.81 -12.23 -28.02
CA ASP A 97 -0.09 -11.11 -27.82
C ASP A 97 0.03 -10.56 -26.39
N LYS A 98 -0.12 -9.24 -26.22
CA LYS A 98 -0.10 -8.57 -24.91
C LYS A 98 -1.26 -8.97 -23.99
N SER A 99 -2.31 -9.57 -24.56
CA SER A 99 -3.48 -10.08 -23.86
C SER A 99 -3.37 -11.57 -23.55
N ASP A 100 -2.23 -12.20 -23.81
CA ASP A 100 -1.91 -13.56 -23.38
C ASP A 100 -1.59 -13.60 -21.88
N TRP A 101 -2.17 -14.56 -21.15
CA TRP A 101 -2.05 -14.65 -19.70
C TRP A 101 -2.15 -16.09 -19.19
N ILE A 102 -1.65 -16.33 -17.97
CA ILE A 102 -1.69 -17.63 -17.30
C ILE A 102 -2.51 -17.49 -16.03
N GLY A 103 -3.50 -18.37 -15.86
CA GLY A 103 -4.31 -18.50 -14.65
C GLY A 103 -3.86 -19.69 -13.80
N MET A 104 -3.81 -19.50 -12.49
CA MET A 104 -3.61 -20.57 -11.50
C MET A 104 -4.99 -21.06 -11.02
N ILE A 105 -5.31 -22.32 -11.29
CA ILE A 105 -6.60 -22.95 -10.95
C ILE A 105 -6.40 -23.90 -9.78
N THR A 106 -7.27 -23.82 -8.77
CA THR A 106 -7.27 -24.71 -7.62
C THR A 106 -8.70 -24.89 -7.07
N PRO A 107 -9.14 -26.12 -6.75
CA PRO A 107 -8.49 -27.39 -7.09
C PRO A 107 -8.34 -27.59 -8.61
N ALA A 108 -7.32 -28.33 -9.06
CA ALA A 108 -6.99 -28.53 -10.46
C ALA A 108 -8.12 -29.13 -11.33
N ASN A 109 -9.10 -29.81 -10.74
CA ASN A 109 -10.27 -30.36 -11.43
C ASN A 109 -11.46 -29.39 -11.51
N SER A 110 -11.30 -28.14 -11.10
CA SER A 110 -12.36 -27.13 -11.15
C SER A 110 -12.77 -26.83 -12.58
N ASP A 111 -14.08 -26.77 -12.82
CA ASP A 111 -14.60 -26.39 -14.12
C ASP A 111 -14.38 -24.89 -14.35
N ILE A 112 -13.61 -24.54 -15.37
CA ILE A 112 -13.40 -23.15 -15.83
C ILE A 112 -14.03 -22.94 -17.22
N SER A 113 -15.00 -23.77 -17.59
CA SER A 113 -15.81 -23.60 -18.78
C SER A 113 -16.91 -22.54 -18.56
N PHE A 114 -17.74 -22.36 -19.57
CA PHE A 114 -18.77 -21.34 -19.60
C PHE A 114 -20.00 -21.72 -18.73
N CYS A 115 -20.26 -20.95 -17.67
CA CYS A 115 -21.44 -21.08 -16.82
C CYS A 115 -22.53 -20.04 -17.14
N PRO A 116 -23.64 -20.43 -17.80
CA PRO A 116 -24.77 -19.53 -18.00
C PRO A 116 -25.67 -19.37 -16.75
N LEU A 117 -25.50 -20.19 -15.71
CA LEU A 117 -26.33 -20.14 -14.51
C LEU A 117 -25.90 -19.00 -13.57
N ASN A 118 -24.59 -18.75 -13.47
CA ASN A 118 -24.05 -17.86 -12.44
C ASN A 118 -24.33 -16.36 -12.72
N THR A 119 -24.85 -15.99 -13.90
CA THR A 119 -25.37 -14.65 -14.24
C THR A 119 -26.38 -14.10 -13.23
N PHE A 120 -27.19 -14.97 -12.62
CA PHE A 120 -28.15 -14.53 -11.60
C PHE A 120 -27.48 -14.20 -10.26
N TYR A 121 -26.35 -14.84 -9.95
CA TYR A 121 -25.71 -14.85 -8.64
C TYR A 121 -24.81 -13.63 -8.39
N TYR A 122 -24.12 -13.14 -9.43
CA TYR A 122 -23.29 -11.92 -9.31
C TYR A 122 -24.06 -10.64 -8.98
N LYS A 123 -25.38 -10.59 -9.19
CA LYS A 123 -26.20 -9.41 -8.87
C LYS A 123 -26.17 -9.00 -7.40
N GLN A 124 -25.76 -9.91 -6.51
CA GLN A 124 -25.60 -9.59 -5.10
C GLN A 124 -24.29 -8.89 -4.78
N THR A 125 -23.20 -9.04 -5.53
CA THR A 125 -21.91 -8.37 -5.21
C THR A 125 -21.92 -6.85 -5.54
N GLY A 126 -23.09 -6.23 -5.55
CA GLY A 126 -23.33 -4.86 -6.03
C GLY A 126 -23.25 -4.69 -7.55
N ASP A 127 -23.07 -5.76 -8.35
CA ASP A 127 -22.86 -5.65 -9.80
C ASP A 127 -24.09 -6.07 -10.63
N LEU A 128 -24.67 -5.10 -11.34
CA LEU A 128 -25.88 -5.29 -12.17
C LEU A 128 -25.58 -5.49 -13.66
N SER A 129 -24.36 -5.90 -14.02
CA SER A 129 -23.93 -6.14 -15.41
C SER A 129 -24.66 -7.32 -16.09
N ASP A 130 -25.13 -7.15 -17.34
CA ASP A 130 -25.76 -8.21 -18.15
C ASP A 130 -24.71 -9.19 -18.73
N LEU A 131 -24.20 -10.13 -17.91
CA LEU A 131 -23.04 -10.97 -18.28
C LEU A 131 -23.11 -12.43 -17.77
N PRO A 132 -22.62 -13.42 -18.53
CA PRO A 132 -22.40 -14.80 -18.10
C PRO A 132 -20.92 -15.19 -17.98
N LEU A 133 -20.64 -16.28 -17.26
CA LEU A 133 -19.48 -16.38 -16.37
C LEU A 133 -18.57 -17.59 -16.66
N LEU A 134 -17.41 -17.65 -15.99
CA LEU A 134 -16.67 -18.91 -15.77
C LEU A 134 -17.33 -19.72 -14.65
N CYS A 135 -17.29 -21.06 -14.74
CA CYS A 135 -17.79 -21.97 -13.70
C CYS A 135 -17.00 -21.86 -12.38
N HIS A 136 -15.70 -21.54 -12.41
CA HIS A 136 -14.82 -21.43 -11.24
C HIS A 136 -13.79 -20.32 -11.44
N TYR A 137 -13.39 -19.67 -10.34
CA TYR A 137 -12.43 -18.57 -10.37
C TYR A 137 -10.97 -19.06 -10.41
N PRO A 138 -10.13 -18.56 -11.34
CA PRO A 138 -8.67 -18.66 -11.19
C PRO A 138 -8.24 -17.87 -9.94
N VAL A 139 -7.48 -18.47 -9.03
CA VAL A 139 -7.11 -17.82 -7.76
C VAL A 139 -5.98 -16.78 -7.90
N LYS A 140 -5.15 -16.94 -8.94
CA LYS A 140 -4.15 -15.96 -9.39
C LYS A 140 -4.15 -15.89 -10.91
N ALA A 141 -3.75 -14.76 -11.47
CA ALA A 141 -3.42 -14.63 -12.89
C ALA A 141 -2.22 -13.69 -13.12
N GLN A 142 -1.44 -13.94 -14.17
CA GLN A 142 -0.41 -13.02 -14.65
C GLN A 142 -0.41 -12.94 -16.17
N TYR A 143 -0.22 -11.74 -16.71
CA TYR A 143 0.01 -11.55 -18.14
C TYR A 143 1.38 -12.11 -18.54
N LEU A 144 1.45 -12.80 -19.68
CA LEU A 144 2.70 -13.38 -20.18
C LEU A 144 3.65 -12.30 -20.71
N SER A 145 3.14 -11.09 -20.99
CA SER A 145 3.93 -9.88 -21.23
C SER A 145 4.73 -9.39 -20.01
N ASN A 146 4.54 -9.97 -18.81
CA ASN A 146 5.44 -9.76 -17.68
C ASN A 146 6.86 -10.32 -17.97
N ASP A 147 7.01 -11.23 -18.94
CA ASP A 147 8.30 -11.59 -19.53
C ASP A 147 8.67 -10.58 -20.64
N PRO A 148 9.71 -9.73 -20.46
CA PRO A 148 10.13 -8.73 -21.44
C PRO A 148 10.77 -9.33 -22.72
N SER A 149 10.92 -10.67 -22.79
CA SER A 149 11.38 -11.42 -23.96
C SER A 149 10.25 -12.01 -24.80
N TYR A 150 9.00 -11.96 -24.30
CA TYR A 150 7.86 -12.63 -24.92
C TYR A 150 7.34 -11.91 -26.17
N LEU A 151 6.91 -10.64 -26.04
CA LEU A 151 6.25 -9.90 -27.13
C LEU A 151 7.16 -9.68 -28.34
N ASN A 152 8.45 -9.43 -28.09
CA ASN A 152 9.47 -9.26 -29.12
C ASN A 152 10.07 -10.60 -29.61
N CYS A 153 9.55 -11.75 -29.14
CA CYS A 153 9.96 -13.10 -29.55
C CYS A 153 11.49 -13.33 -29.51
N LYS A 154 12.16 -12.79 -28.48
CA LYS A 154 13.62 -12.96 -28.31
C LYS A 154 14.00 -14.43 -28.15
N SER A 155 13.22 -15.17 -27.37
CA SER A 155 13.34 -16.63 -27.20
C SER A 155 12.55 -17.34 -28.31
N LYS A 156 13.21 -17.57 -29.45
CA LYS A 156 12.64 -18.17 -30.66
C LYS A 156 13.24 -19.55 -30.95
N GLU A 157 12.37 -20.54 -31.13
CA GLU A 157 12.69 -21.91 -31.51
C GLU A 157 12.26 -22.15 -32.96
N CYS A 158 13.01 -22.97 -33.70
CA CYS A 158 12.63 -23.42 -35.04
C CYS A 158 11.92 -24.77 -34.97
N LYS A 159 10.69 -24.87 -35.47
CA LYS A 159 9.89 -26.10 -35.47
C LYS A 159 9.93 -26.88 -36.79
N GLU A 160 10.03 -26.17 -37.91
CA GLU A 160 10.17 -26.74 -39.25
C GLU A 160 11.30 -26.04 -40.00
N SER A 161 12.16 -26.81 -40.67
CA SER A 161 13.25 -26.29 -41.49
C SER A 161 13.39 -27.04 -42.81
N GLU A 162 13.69 -26.30 -43.88
CA GLU A 162 13.95 -26.82 -45.22
C GLU A 162 15.23 -26.17 -45.75
N ASP A 163 16.13 -26.96 -46.34
CA ASP A 163 17.45 -26.55 -46.86
C ASP A 163 18.35 -25.72 -45.89
N GLY A 164 18.05 -25.74 -44.60
CA GLY A 164 18.79 -25.02 -43.54
C GLY A 164 18.17 -23.67 -43.16
N GLU A 165 17.12 -23.22 -43.85
CA GLU A 165 16.31 -22.08 -43.43
C GLU A 165 15.14 -22.55 -42.55
N CYS A 166 14.75 -21.72 -41.58
CA CYS A 166 13.62 -22.03 -40.72
C CYS A 166 12.31 -21.55 -41.36
N LEU A 167 11.36 -22.46 -41.54
CA LEU A 167 10.04 -22.15 -42.11
C LEU A 167 9.04 -21.71 -41.03
N VAL A 168 9.12 -22.31 -39.83
CA VAL A 168 8.21 -22.02 -38.72
C VAL A 168 9.02 -21.70 -37.46
N HIS A 169 8.99 -20.43 -37.09
CA HIS A 169 9.46 -19.95 -35.80
C HIS A 169 8.33 -19.96 -34.77
N THR A 170 8.66 -20.30 -33.53
CA THR A 170 7.77 -20.17 -32.38
C THR A 170 8.48 -19.49 -31.22
N CYS A 171 7.75 -18.64 -30.51
CA CYS A 171 8.21 -17.91 -29.34
C CYS A 171 7.94 -18.69 -28.05
N SER A 172 8.62 -18.29 -26.97
CA SER A 172 8.33 -18.72 -25.61
C SER A 172 8.39 -17.56 -24.62
N GLY A 173 7.59 -17.61 -23.57
CA GLY A 173 7.66 -16.71 -22.41
C GLY A 173 7.61 -17.50 -21.11
N SER A 174 8.26 -16.99 -20.05
CA SER A 174 8.29 -17.60 -18.72
C SER A 174 8.02 -16.58 -17.62
N ILE A 175 7.10 -16.90 -16.73
CA ILE A 175 6.75 -16.06 -15.57
C ILE A 175 6.74 -16.88 -14.28
N SER A 176 6.94 -16.22 -13.15
CA SER A 176 7.04 -16.87 -11.83
C SER A 176 5.83 -16.55 -10.95
N PHE A 177 5.26 -17.58 -10.34
CA PHE A 177 4.20 -17.49 -9.35
C PHE A 177 4.73 -17.91 -7.98
N HIS A 178 4.48 -17.11 -6.96
CA HIS A 178 4.66 -17.47 -5.55
C HIS A 178 3.49 -18.36 -5.12
N VAL A 179 3.74 -19.62 -4.83
CA VAL A 179 2.73 -20.64 -4.52
C VAL A 179 2.87 -21.07 -3.07
N VAL A 180 1.77 -21.01 -2.33
CA VAL A 180 1.67 -21.46 -0.93
C VAL A 180 0.75 -22.67 -0.83
N ASN A 181 0.98 -23.55 0.14
CA ASN A 181 0.23 -24.81 0.27
C ASN A 181 -1.19 -24.62 0.81
N ILE A 182 -2.11 -24.55 -0.16
CA ILE A 182 -3.56 -24.52 -0.01
C ILE A 182 -4.20 -25.92 -0.15
N ARG A 183 -3.49 -26.98 0.29
CA ARG A 183 -3.93 -28.38 0.44
C ARG A 183 -4.32 -29.14 -0.84
N THR A 184 -4.61 -28.44 -1.93
CA THR A 184 -5.25 -29.01 -3.14
C THR A 184 -4.36 -28.80 -4.36
N GLU A 185 -4.48 -29.71 -5.34
CA GLU A 185 -3.67 -29.65 -6.56
C GLU A 185 -3.93 -28.37 -7.35
N ILE A 186 -2.88 -27.89 -8.04
CA ILE A 186 -2.90 -26.67 -8.86
C ILE A 186 -2.74 -27.04 -10.33
N GLU A 187 -3.56 -26.45 -11.21
CA GLU A 187 -3.36 -26.48 -12.66
C GLU A 187 -3.06 -25.05 -13.15
N PHE A 188 -2.00 -24.89 -13.95
CA PHE A 188 -1.77 -23.65 -14.69
C PHE A 188 -2.41 -23.74 -16.07
N VAL A 189 -3.18 -22.72 -16.43
CA VAL A 189 -3.91 -22.67 -17.71
C VAL A 189 -3.49 -21.44 -18.48
N PHE A 190 -3.09 -21.62 -19.73
CA PHE A 190 -2.72 -20.55 -20.65
C PHE A 190 -3.95 -20.08 -21.44
N PHE A 191 -4.16 -18.77 -21.43
CA PHE A 191 -5.27 -18.09 -22.06
C PHE A 191 -4.78 -16.97 -22.99
N THR A 192 -5.65 -16.58 -23.92
CA THR A 192 -5.51 -15.37 -24.75
C THR A 192 -6.78 -14.51 -24.68
N GLY A 193 -6.77 -13.35 -25.32
CA GLY A 193 -7.90 -12.41 -25.38
C GLY A 193 -8.14 -11.63 -24.09
N GLY A 194 -7.16 -11.61 -23.19
CA GLY A 194 -7.17 -10.88 -21.92
C GLY A 194 -8.30 -11.30 -20.97
N PHE A 195 -8.67 -10.41 -20.06
CA PHE A 195 -9.82 -10.60 -19.16
C PHE A 195 -11.14 -10.08 -19.75
N ASP A 196 -11.14 -9.57 -20.99
CA ASP A 196 -12.34 -9.10 -21.69
C ASP A 196 -12.97 -10.18 -22.57
N THR A 197 -12.14 -10.98 -23.23
CA THR A 197 -12.55 -12.10 -24.08
C THR A 197 -11.68 -13.35 -23.80
N PRO A 198 -11.64 -13.82 -22.53
CA PRO A 198 -10.74 -14.88 -22.12
C PRO A 198 -11.01 -16.17 -22.89
N CYS A 199 -9.94 -16.88 -23.22
CA CYS A 199 -10.02 -18.06 -24.07
C CYS A 199 -8.91 -19.05 -23.77
N ILE A 200 -9.24 -20.30 -23.45
CA ILE A 200 -8.24 -21.33 -23.09
C ILE A 200 -7.51 -21.82 -24.35
N LEU A 201 -6.19 -21.70 -24.35
CA LEU A 201 -5.32 -22.24 -25.40
C LEU A 201 -4.62 -23.54 -24.97
N LYS A 202 -4.15 -23.62 -23.71
CA LYS A 202 -3.44 -24.81 -23.19
C LYS A 202 -3.64 -24.99 -21.69
N ARG A 203 -3.58 -26.24 -21.22
CA ARG A 203 -3.52 -26.60 -19.80
C ARG A 203 -2.21 -27.33 -19.50
N ALA A 204 -1.60 -27.01 -18.36
CA ALA A 204 -0.50 -27.79 -17.80
C ALA A 204 -1.01 -29.14 -17.26
N GLN A 205 -0.10 -29.99 -16.79
CA GLN A 205 -0.51 -31.10 -15.93
C GLN A 205 -0.76 -30.57 -14.51
N PRO A 206 -1.81 -31.05 -13.81
CA PRO A 206 -2.00 -30.78 -12.39
C PRO A 206 -0.77 -31.15 -11.55
N ILE A 207 -0.50 -30.35 -10.52
CA ILE A 207 0.63 -30.52 -9.61
C ILE A 207 0.14 -30.46 -8.17
N GLY A 208 0.46 -31.50 -7.39
CA GLY A 208 0.18 -31.55 -5.96
C GLY A 208 1.35 -31.08 -5.10
N PHE A 209 1.02 -30.66 -3.88
CA PHE A 209 2.00 -30.43 -2.82
C PHE A 209 2.65 -31.75 -2.37
N SER A 210 3.92 -31.70 -1.99
CA SER A 210 4.68 -32.82 -1.41
C SER A 210 4.04 -33.31 -0.10
N ASN A 211 3.39 -32.40 0.64
CA ASN A 211 2.60 -32.70 1.83
C ASN A 211 1.36 -31.78 1.93
N PRO A 212 0.24 -32.07 1.25
CA PRO A 212 -0.98 -31.26 1.33
C PRO A 212 -1.61 -31.25 2.74
N SER A 213 -1.12 -32.07 3.66
CA SER A 213 -1.57 -32.13 5.06
C SER A 213 -0.66 -31.37 6.03
N SER A 214 0.41 -30.70 5.57
CA SER A 214 1.30 -29.90 6.41
C SER A 214 0.52 -28.99 7.38
N PRO A 215 0.93 -28.88 8.66
CA PRO A 215 0.33 -27.95 9.61
C PRO A 215 0.93 -26.55 9.40
N LEU A 216 0.11 -25.60 8.98
CA LEU A 216 0.54 -24.28 8.49
C LEU A 216 -0.18 -23.11 9.18
N HIS A 217 0.43 -21.93 9.07
CA HIS A 217 -0.15 -20.62 9.43
C HIS A 217 -0.61 -20.49 10.89
N ALA A 218 0.24 -20.93 11.84
CA ALA A 218 -0.03 -20.72 13.26
C ALA A 218 -0.19 -19.24 13.61
N HIS A 219 -1.27 -18.92 14.30
CA HIS A 219 -1.54 -17.62 14.87
C HIS A 219 -2.00 -17.75 16.32
N LEU A 220 -1.58 -16.80 17.15
CA LEU A 220 -1.77 -16.82 18.60
C LEU A 220 -2.87 -15.85 19.03
N SER A 221 -3.64 -16.24 20.04
CA SER A 221 -4.62 -15.35 20.67
C SER A 221 -4.65 -15.55 22.19
N SER A 222 -4.81 -14.43 22.90
CA SER A 222 -5.02 -14.43 24.34
C SER A 222 -6.43 -14.96 24.65
N ILE A 223 -6.55 -15.89 25.61
CA ILE A 223 -7.84 -16.48 25.98
C ILE A 223 -8.37 -16.03 27.34
N ASP A 224 -7.51 -15.41 28.14
CA ASP A 224 -7.79 -14.92 29.47
C ASP A 224 -6.84 -13.77 29.80
N SER A 225 -7.21 -12.95 30.78
CA SER A 225 -6.41 -11.79 31.21
C SER A 225 -5.27 -12.13 32.18
N THR A 226 -4.97 -13.42 32.40
CA THR A 226 -3.92 -13.82 33.35
C THR A 226 -2.53 -13.85 32.74
N GLY A 227 -2.41 -13.92 31.41
CA GLY A 227 -1.13 -14.15 30.72
C GLY A 227 -0.51 -15.53 31.00
N THR A 228 -1.21 -16.44 31.68
CA THR A 228 -0.74 -17.81 32.00
C THR A 228 -1.21 -18.88 31.00
N SER A 229 -2.07 -18.49 30.05
CA SER A 229 -2.53 -19.33 28.96
C SER A 229 -2.45 -18.57 27.63
N MET A 230 -2.20 -19.28 26.53
CA MET A 230 -2.24 -18.74 25.17
C MET A 230 -2.86 -19.78 24.24
N ARG A 231 -3.77 -19.39 23.34
CA ARG A 231 -4.25 -20.25 22.25
C ARG A 231 -3.32 -20.14 21.06
N VAL A 232 -3.03 -21.27 20.44
CA VAL A 232 -2.50 -21.36 19.08
C VAL A 232 -3.54 -22.00 18.18
N THR A 233 -3.77 -21.42 17.01
CA THR A 233 -4.66 -21.94 15.97
C THR A 233 -3.88 -22.06 14.66
N TRP A 234 -4.09 -23.14 13.89
CA TRP A 234 -3.39 -23.42 12.62
C TRP A 234 -4.27 -24.23 11.66
N VAL A 235 -3.88 -24.32 10.39
CA VAL A 235 -4.60 -25.03 9.32
C VAL A 235 -3.85 -26.30 8.93
N SER A 236 -4.56 -27.36 8.52
CA SER A 236 -3.99 -28.60 7.98
C SER A 236 -4.97 -29.33 7.07
N GLY A 237 -4.47 -30.19 6.18
CA GLY A 237 -5.29 -31.09 5.36
C GLY A 237 -5.83 -32.33 6.08
N ASP A 238 -5.44 -32.62 7.34
CA ASP A 238 -5.93 -33.78 8.09
C ASP A 238 -6.85 -33.42 9.27
N LYS A 239 -7.94 -34.18 9.43
CA LYS A 239 -8.96 -33.97 10.45
C LYS A 239 -8.64 -34.53 11.83
N SER A 240 -7.56 -35.31 11.98
CA SER A 240 -7.24 -35.95 13.24
C SER A 240 -6.74 -34.91 14.25
N PRO A 241 -7.05 -35.02 15.55
CA PRO A 241 -6.46 -34.14 16.55
C PRO A 241 -4.94 -34.18 16.51
N GLN A 242 -4.34 -33.02 16.35
CA GLN A 242 -2.90 -32.78 16.34
C GLN A 242 -2.45 -32.24 17.70
N HIS A 243 -1.16 -31.99 17.88
CA HIS A 243 -0.59 -31.55 19.15
C HIS A 243 0.21 -30.26 18.99
N VAL A 244 0.21 -29.44 20.04
CA VAL A 244 1.26 -28.44 20.27
C VAL A 244 2.23 -28.98 21.32
N HIS A 245 3.52 -28.80 21.10
CA HIS A 245 4.58 -29.01 22.09
C HIS A 245 5.18 -27.65 22.45
N TYR A 246 5.32 -27.36 23.74
CA TYR A 246 5.78 -26.05 24.22
C TYR A 246 6.54 -26.14 25.54
N GLY A 247 7.27 -25.06 25.88
CA GLY A 247 7.81 -24.85 27.23
C GLY A 247 8.76 -25.94 27.76
N GLY A 248 9.50 -26.61 26.88
CA GLY A 248 10.51 -27.60 27.27
C GLY A 248 9.98 -28.99 27.64
N GLY A 249 8.73 -29.32 27.27
CA GLY A 249 8.17 -30.67 27.46
C GLY A 249 6.66 -30.72 27.71
N SER A 250 5.98 -29.58 27.76
CA SER A 250 4.52 -29.53 27.87
C SER A 250 3.87 -29.82 26.52
N SER A 251 2.64 -30.31 26.54
CA SER A 251 1.86 -30.54 25.32
C SER A 251 0.36 -30.36 25.56
N ALA A 252 -0.33 -29.86 24.54
CA ALA A 252 -1.78 -29.82 24.48
C ALA A 252 -2.26 -30.42 23.15
N THR A 253 -3.46 -31.02 23.16
CA THR A 253 -4.08 -31.60 21.96
C THR A 253 -5.06 -30.59 21.36
N SER A 254 -5.06 -30.45 20.03
CA SER A 254 -5.96 -29.55 19.31
C SER A 254 -7.41 -30.03 19.39
N LYS A 255 -8.35 -29.10 19.60
CA LYS A 255 -9.70 -29.26 19.06
C LYS A 255 -9.64 -28.99 17.55
N VAL A 256 -10.44 -29.72 16.78
CA VAL A 256 -10.48 -29.58 15.32
C VAL A 256 -11.84 -29.05 14.91
N SER A 257 -11.85 -28.07 14.02
CA SER A 257 -13.04 -27.45 13.43
C SER A 257 -12.84 -27.27 11.92
N THR A 258 -13.94 -27.19 11.19
CA THR A 258 -13.97 -26.90 9.75
C THR A 258 -15.34 -26.30 9.41
N PHE A 259 -15.50 -25.82 8.19
CA PHE A 259 -16.79 -25.43 7.60
C PHE A 259 -16.85 -25.95 6.16
N THR A 260 -18.06 -26.04 5.62
CA THR A 260 -18.34 -26.48 4.25
C THR A 260 -19.10 -25.40 3.50
N ASN A 261 -19.19 -25.51 2.17
CA ASN A 261 -20.02 -24.58 1.38
C ASN A 261 -21.49 -24.56 1.85
N SER A 262 -21.98 -25.65 2.46
CA SER A 262 -23.33 -25.71 3.01
C SER A 262 -23.56 -24.74 4.18
N ASP A 263 -22.51 -24.43 4.96
CA ASP A 263 -22.52 -23.51 6.09
C ASP A 263 -22.50 -22.03 5.65
N MET A 264 -22.02 -21.74 4.43
CA MET A 264 -22.01 -20.39 3.87
C MET A 264 -23.44 -19.88 3.61
N CYS A 265 -23.69 -18.61 3.87
CA CYS A 265 -25.00 -18.01 3.65
C CYS A 265 -25.31 -17.88 2.16
N SER A 266 -26.58 -18.08 1.83
CA SER A 266 -27.15 -17.91 0.49
C SER A 266 -28.63 -17.58 0.66
N GLY A 267 -29.09 -16.52 -0.01
CA GLY A 267 -30.46 -16.02 0.10
C GLY A 267 -31.30 -16.40 -1.12
N THR A 268 -32.09 -15.45 -1.64
CA THR A 268 -32.80 -15.62 -2.93
C THR A 268 -31.91 -15.76 -4.16
N LEU A 269 -30.60 -15.56 -4.03
CA LEU A 269 -29.57 -15.79 -5.05
C LEU A 269 -28.36 -16.47 -4.37
N GLU A 270 -27.62 -17.30 -5.11
CA GLU A 270 -26.48 -18.04 -4.57
C GLU A 270 -25.25 -17.14 -4.40
N SER A 271 -24.42 -17.43 -3.40
CA SER A 271 -23.26 -16.62 -3.03
C SER A 271 -21.95 -17.16 -3.62
N PRO A 272 -20.96 -16.30 -3.92
CA PRO A 272 -19.60 -16.72 -4.29
C PRO A 272 -19.04 -17.74 -3.30
N ALA A 273 -19.19 -17.48 -1.99
CA ALA A 273 -18.72 -18.35 -0.92
C ALA A 273 -19.28 -19.78 -1.00
N LYS A 274 -20.52 -19.95 -1.50
CA LYS A 274 -21.22 -21.24 -1.56
C LYS A 274 -20.99 -22.01 -2.87
N ASP A 275 -20.59 -21.30 -3.92
CA ASP A 275 -20.47 -21.79 -5.30
C ASP A 275 -19.07 -21.51 -5.88
N PHE A 276 -18.93 -20.70 -6.95
CA PHE A 276 -17.71 -20.55 -7.76
C PHE A 276 -16.47 -19.93 -7.05
N GLY A 277 -16.64 -19.39 -5.85
CA GLY A 277 -15.55 -18.89 -4.99
C GLY A 277 -15.22 -19.85 -3.82
N TRP A 278 -15.96 -20.96 -3.68
CA TRP A 278 -15.69 -21.97 -2.67
C TRP A 278 -14.32 -22.62 -2.85
N HIS A 279 -13.61 -22.75 -1.74
CA HIS A 279 -12.40 -23.55 -1.60
C HIS A 279 -12.45 -24.26 -0.26
N ASP A 280 -12.02 -25.52 -0.20
CA ASP A 280 -12.10 -26.31 1.03
C ASP A 280 -11.06 -25.83 2.04
N PRO A 281 -11.47 -25.30 3.22
CA PRO A 281 -10.57 -24.72 4.21
C PRO A 281 -9.69 -25.76 4.92
N GLY A 282 -9.88 -27.05 4.63
CA GLY A 282 -9.28 -28.15 5.36
C GLY A 282 -9.77 -28.18 6.80
N PHE A 283 -8.84 -28.32 7.74
CA PHE A 283 -9.13 -28.46 9.16
C PHE A 283 -8.36 -27.40 9.95
N ILE A 284 -9.11 -26.63 10.73
CA ILE A 284 -8.60 -25.60 11.63
C ILE A 284 -8.43 -26.25 13.01
N HIS A 285 -7.18 -26.36 13.44
CA HIS A 285 -6.77 -26.91 14.71
C HIS A 285 -6.56 -25.79 15.72
N SER A 286 -7.10 -25.92 16.93
CA SER A 286 -6.88 -24.94 17.99
C SER A 286 -6.54 -25.62 19.32
N ALA A 287 -5.41 -25.24 19.92
CA ALA A 287 -4.92 -25.80 21.18
C ALA A 287 -4.57 -24.67 22.17
N VAL A 288 -4.83 -24.91 23.46
CA VAL A 288 -4.49 -23.97 24.53
C VAL A 288 -3.24 -24.43 25.24
N MET A 289 -2.19 -23.62 25.18
CA MET A 289 -0.97 -23.77 25.98
C MET A 289 -1.21 -23.17 27.37
N THR A 290 -1.31 -24.01 28.41
CA THR A 290 -1.54 -23.60 29.80
C THR A 290 -0.28 -23.72 30.66
N GLY A 291 -0.25 -23.01 31.79
CA GLY A 291 0.86 -23.08 32.76
C GLY A 291 2.07 -22.23 32.36
N LEU A 292 1.83 -21.24 31.49
CA LEU A 292 2.80 -20.24 31.10
C LEU A 292 2.95 -19.19 32.21
N LYS A 293 4.01 -18.39 32.11
CA LYS A 293 4.18 -17.16 32.88
C LYS A 293 3.89 -15.96 31.97
N PRO A 294 3.34 -14.84 32.50
CA PRO A 294 3.17 -13.61 31.73
C PRO A 294 4.51 -13.00 31.32
N SER A 295 4.51 -12.18 30.26
CA SER A 295 5.69 -11.44 29.77
C SER A 295 6.94 -12.30 29.51
N GLN A 296 6.78 -13.57 29.18
CA GLN A 296 7.85 -14.56 29.07
C GLN A 296 7.88 -15.18 27.67
N THR A 297 9.08 -15.26 27.09
CA THR A 297 9.29 -15.97 25.82
C THR A 297 9.31 -17.48 26.03
N TYR A 298 8.59 -18.20 25.17
CA TYR A 298 8.53 -19.66 25.10
C TYR A 298 8.75 -20.14 23.65
N SER A 299 9.33 -21.32 23.47
CA SER A 299 9.32 -22.01 22.19
C SER A 299 8.14 -22.99 22.10
N TYR A 300 7.55 -23.11 20.91
CA TYR A 300 6.53 -24.10 20.57
C TYR A 300 6.73 -24.67 19.16
N ARG A 301 6.08 -25.80 18.88
CA ARG A 301 5.82 -26.33 17.53
C ARG A 301 4.49 -27.08 17.53
N TYR A 302 3.87 -27.23 16.37
CA TYR A 302 2.54 -27.84 16.23
C TYR A 302 2.49 -28.84 15.08
N GLY A 303 1.60 -29.82 15.14
CA GLY A 303 1.49 -30.89 14.13
C GLY A 303 1.31 -32.28 14.73
N SER A 304 1.69 -33.31 13.98
CA SER A 304 1.74 -34.70 14.46
C SER A 304 2.66 -35.56 13.60
N ASP A 305 3.08 -36.72 14.13
CA ASP A 305 3.95 -37.65 13.39
C ASP A 305 3.33 -38.20 12.09
N SER A 306 2.02 -38.06 11.88
CA SER A 306 1.33 -38.48 10.65
C SER A 306 1.24 -37.42 9.55
N VAL A 307 1.35 -36.13 9.89
CA VAL A 307 1.28 -35.01 8.90
C VAL A 307 2.51 -34.12 8.88
N GLY A 308 3.51 -34.43 9.71
CA GLY A 308 4.66 -33.57 9.95
C GLY A 308 4.45 -32.61 11.11
N TRP A 309 5.53 -31.92 11.45
CA TRP A 309 5.60 -30.91 12.51
C TRP A 309 6.06 -29.59 11.90
N SER A 310 5.49 -28.50 12.36
CA SER A 310 6.01 -27.16 12.11
C SER A 310 7.45 -27.02 12.60
N ASP A 311 8.13 -26.01 12.09
CA ASP A 311 9.34 -25.49 12.72
C ASP A 311 9.10 -25.05 14.18
N GLN A 312 10.20 -24.91 14.92
CA GLN A 312 10.16 -24.42 16.29
C GLN A 312 10.11 -22.89 16.33
N ILE A 313 8.94 -22.36 16.62
CA ILE A 313 8.65 -20.92 16.71
C ILE A 313 8.84 -20.43 18.15
N LYS A 314 9.22 -19.16 18.33
CA LYS A 314 9.27 -18.49 19.64
C LYS A 314 8.16 -17.47 19.76
N PHE A 315 7.43 -17.47 20.85
CA PHE A 315 6.41 -16.46 21.15
C PHE A 315 6.60 -15.83 22.51
N LYS A 316 6.05 -14.62 22.70
CA LYS A 316 5.99 -13.92 23.99
C LYS A 316 4.55 -13.97 24.53
N THR A 317 4.38 -14.33 25.79
CA THR A 317 3.07 -14.16 26.46
C THR A 317 2.81 -12.68 26.76
N PRO A 318 1.54 -12.23 26.70
CA PRO A 318 1.21 -10.86 27.07
C PRO A 318 1.45 -10.63 28.58
N PRO A 319 1.61 -9.37 29.02
CA PRO A 319 1.56 -9.03 30.44
C PRO A 319 0.19 -9.36 31.05
N ALA A 320 0.18 -9.85 32.28
CA ALA A 320 -1.06 -10.10 33.02
C ALA A 320 -1.80 -8.79 33.32
N ALA A 321 -3.13 -8.86 33.47
CA ALA A 321 -3.94 -7.77 33.97
C ALA A 321 -3.38 -7.15 35.26
N GLY A 322 -3.33 -5.83 35.34
CA GLY A 322 -2.74 -5.07 36.44
C GLY A 322 -1.21 -4.99 36.44
N SER A 323 -0.52 -5.54 35.44
CA SER A 323 0.91 -5.26 35.22
C SER A 323 1.14 -3.80 34.83
N ASP A 324 2.36 -3.30 34.96
CA ASP A 324 2.64 -1.87 34.87
C ASP A 324 2.71 -1.33 33.43
N GLU A 325 2.95 -2.17 32.42
CA GLU A 325 3.28 -1.73 31.06
C GLU A 325 2.76 -2.68 29.97
N LEU A 326 2.22 -2.13 28.88
CA LEU A 326 1.84 -2.83 27.64
C LEU A 326 2.30 -2.04 26.41
N ARG A 327 2.92 -2.71 25.44
CA ARG A 327 3.13 -2.18 24.08
C ARG A 327 2.31 -2.98 23.07
N PHE A 328 1.49 -2.32 22.28
CA PHE A 328 0.64 -2.99 21.30
C PHE A 328 0.44 -2.18 20.02
N LEU A 329 0.12 -2.88 18.94
CA LEU A 329 -0.22 -2.29 17.64
C LEU A 329 -1.72 -2.39 17.40
N ALA A 330 -2.32 -1.41 16.73
CA ALA A 330 -3.73 -1.43 16.35
C ALA A 330 -3.96 -0.86 14.93
N TYR A 331 -4.77 -1.57 14.13
CA TYR A 331 -5.15 -1.20 12.75
C TYR A 331 -6.40 -1.97 12.32
N GLY A 332 -7.09 -1.51 11.28
CA GLY A 332 -8.11 -2.26 10.55
C GLY A 332 -7.70 -2.49 9.09
N ASP A 333 -8.55 -3.16 8.31
CA ASP A 333 -8.64 -2.99 6.86
C ASP A 333 -7.38 -3.41 6.06
N MET A 334 -6.54 -4.27 6.64
CA MET A 334 -5.23 -4.58 6.07
C MET A 334 -5.33 -5.43 4.79
N GLY A 335 -6.24 -6.41 4.76
CA GLY A 335 -6.36 -7.38 3.68
C GLY A 335 -5.03 -8.05 3.30
N LYS A 336 -4.89 -8.43 2.03
CA LYS A 336 -3.69 -9.07 1.50
C LYS A 336 -3.25 -8.51 0.14
N ALA A 337 -2.04 -8.83 -0.26
CA ALA A 337 -1.57 -8.63 -1.62
C ALA A 337 -0.60 -9.77 -1.98
N PRO A 338 -0.49 -10.13 -3.27
CA PRO A 338 0.43 -11.16 -3.71
C PRO A 338 1.89 -10.73 -3.50
N LEU A 339 2.75 -11.69 -3.16
CA LEU A 339 4.21 -11.53 -3.06
C LEU A 339 4.91 -11.60 -4.44
N ASP A 340 4.13 -11.71 -5.51
CA ASP A 340 4.54 -11.79 -6.91
C ASP A 340 3.72 -10.79 -7.76
N PRO A 341 3.99 -10.61 -9.06
CA PRO A 341 3.21 -9.73 -9.93
C PRO A 341 1.80 -10.21 -10.29
N SER A 342 1.20 -11.14 -9.53
CA SER A 342 -0.14 -11.67 -9.84
C SER A 342 -1.26 -10.66 -9.61
N LEU A 343 -2.34 -10.90 -10.34
CA LEU A 343 -3.66 -10.34 -10.12
C LEU A 343 -4.48 -11.38 -9.35
N GLU A 344 -5.26 -10.89 -8.38
CA GLU A 344 -6.13 -11.66 -7.47
C GLU A 344 -7.51 -10.98 -7.37
N HIS A 345 -8.50 -11.56 -6.66
CA HIS A 345 -9.84 -10.93 -6.59
C HIS A 345 -9.79 -9.57 -5.92
N TYR A 346 -9.16 -9.48 -4.74
CA TYR A 346 -8.91 -8.21 -4.09
C TYR A 346 -7.41 -8.04 -3.81
N ILE A 347 -6.89 -6.83 -3.99
CA ILE A 347 -5.50 -6.49 -3.67
C ILE A 347 -5.50 -5.22 -2.82
N GLN A 348 -4.95 -5.29 -1.62
CA GLN A 348 -4.72 -4.16 -0.73
C GLN A 348 -3.25 -3.70 -0.88
N PRO A 349 -2.94 -2.64 -1.64
CA PRO A 349 -1.56 -2.29 -1.98
C PRO A 349 -0.70 -1.88 -0.77
N GLY A 350 -1.31 -1.47 0.34
CA GLY A 350 -0.61 -1.19 1.60
C GLY A 350 -0.28 -2.42 2.45
N SER A 351 -0.84 -3.60 2.14
CA SER A 351 -0.78 -4.77 3.01
C SER A 351 0.67 -5.25 3.23
N LEU A 352 1.44 -5.45 2.16
CA LEU A 352 2.82 -5.96 2.26
C LEU A 352 3.74 -5.06 3.10
N SER A 353 3.65 -3.74 2.91
CA SER A 353 4.50 -2.77 3.59
C SER A 353 4.11 -2.60 5.06
N VAL A 354 2.81 -2.63 5.38
CA VAL A 354 2.30 -2.62 6.76
C VAL A 354 2.69 -3.91 7.49
N VAL A 355 2.46 -5.08 6.90
CA VAL A 355 2.86 -6.39 7.47
C VAL A 355 4.35 -6.45 7.73
N LYS A 356 5.19 -6.05 6.77
CA LYS A 356 6.65 -6.04 6.96
C LYS A 356 7.06 -5.17 8.14
N ALA A 357 6.58 -3.93 8.21
CA ALA A 357 6.94 -3.00 9.28
C ALA A 357 6.52 -3.50 10.66
N MET A 358 5.34 -4.12 10.78
CA MET A 358 4.90 -4.75 12.03
C MET A 358 5.70 -6.00 12.40
N ALA A 359 6.10 -6.81 11.42
CA ALA A 359 6.95 -7.97 11.64
C ALA A 359 8.34 -7.56 12.18
N ASP A 360 8.92 -6.49 11.62
CA ASP A 360 10.19 -5.92 12.11
C ASP A 360 10.09 -5.45 13.57
N GLU A 361 8.97 -4.84 14.00
CA GLU A 361 8.75 -4.44 15.40
C GLU A 361 8.52 -5.61 16.37
N VAL A 362 7.80 -6.64 15.92
CA VAL A 362 7.62 -7.89 16.68
C VAL A 362 8.96 -8.61 16.84
N ALA A 363 9.77 -8.68 15.79
CA ALA A 363 11.11 -9.24 15.81
C ALA A 363 12.07 -8.45 16.72
N ALA A 364 11.93 -7.12 16.79
CA ALA A 364 12.65 -6.27 17.73
C ALA A 364 12.23 -6.47 19.21
N GLY A 365 11.13 -7.19 19.47
CA GLY A 365 10.62 -7.46 20.82
C GLY A 365 9.87 -6.29 21.46
N ASN A 366 9.57 -5.25 20.69
CA ASN A 366 8.92 -4.01 21.13
C ASN A 366 7.39 -4.12 21.22
N VAL A 367 6.81 -5.25 20.78
CA VAL A 367 5.36 -5.49 20.74
C VAL A 367 5.00 -6.67 21.65
N ASP A 368 3.97 -6.50 22.48
CA ASP A 368 3.39 -7.55 23.32
C ASP A 368 2.12 -8.15 22.69
N SER A 369 1.37 -7.37 21.91
CA SER A 369 0.10 -7.78 21.28
C SER A 369 -0.26 -6.90 20.07
N VAL A 370 -1.15 -7.41 19.23
CA VAL A 370 -1.68 -6.75 18.03
C VAL A 370 -3.21 -6.84 18.05
N PHE A 371 -3.90 -5.76 17.64
CA PHE A 371 -5.34 -5.69 17.51
C PHE A 371 -5.74 -5.31 16.07
N HIS A 372 -6.24 -6.28 15.29
CA HIS A 372 -6.73 -6.08 13.92
C HIS A 372 -8.27 -5.94 13.93
N ILE A 373 -8.78 -4.72 13.79
CA ILE A 373 -10.16 -4.35 14.13
C ILE A 373 -11.15 -4.48 12.95
N GLY A 374 -11.16 -5.65 12.30
CA GLY A 374 -12.09 -6.01 11.22
C GLY A 374 -11.63 -5.64 9.81
N ASP A 375 -12.34 -6.19 8.83
CA ASP A 375 -12.00 -6.23 7.39
C ASP A 375 -10.61 -6.85 7.19
N ILE A 376 -10.56 -8.14 7.53
CA ILE A 376 -9.36 -8.92 7.82
C ILE A 376 -8.61 -9.30 6.54
N SER A 377 -9.25 -10.11 5.67
CA SER A 377 -8.62 -10.70 4.47
C SER A 377 -9.16 -10.12 3.16
N TYR A 378 -10.40 -9.60 3.18
CA TYR A 378 -11.18 -9.27 1.99
C TYR A 378 -11.40 -10.45 1.02
N ALA A 379 -11.33 -11.70 1.51
CA ALA A 379 -11.63 -12.88 0.72
C ALA A 379 -13.01 -12.77 0.05
N THR A 380 -14.00 -12.17 0.73
CA THR A 380 -15.30 -11.76 0.16
C THR A 380 -15.99 -12.85 -0.67
N GLY A 381 -15.93 -14.08 -0.16
CA GLY A 381 -16.48 -15.28 -0.79
C GLY A 381 -15.54 -16.03 -1.74
N PHE A 382 -14.27 -15.63 -1.84
CA PHE A 382 -13.21 -16.35 -2.55
C PHE A 382 -12.26 -17.00 -1.52
N LEU A 383 -12.66 -18.18 -1.03
CA LEU A 383 -12.16 -18.71 0.26
C LEU A 383 -10.65 -19.03 0.28
N ALA A 384 -10.03 -19.28 -0.87
CA ALA A 384 -8.57 -19.50 -0.97
C ALA A 384 -7.74 -18.28 -0.51
N GLU A 385 -8.32 -17.07 -0.57
CA GLU A 385 -7.64 -15.85 -0.13
C GLU A 385 -7.43 -15.79 1.40
N TRP A 386 -8.17 -16.57 2.19
CA TRP A 386 -7.91 -16.73 3.62
C TRP A 386 -6.55 -17.38 3.90
N ASP A 387 -6.15 -18.39 3.13
CA ASP A 387 -4.82 -19.00 3.29
C ASP A 387 -3.70 -18.04 2.89
N PHE A 388 -3.89 -17.24 1.82
CA PHE A 388 -2.93 -16.21 1.41
C PHE A 388 -2.75 -15.15 2.51
N PHE A 389 -3.85 -14.71 3.13
CA PHE A 389 -3.81 -13.80 4.28
C PHE A 389 -3.14 -14.42 5.51
N LEU A 390 -3.50 -15.66 5.87
CA LEU A 390 -2.94 -16.38 7.02
C LEU A 390 -1.43 -16.64 6.85
N HIS A 391 -0.98 -16.96 5.64
CA HIS A 391 0.44 -17.00 5.28
C HIS A 391 1.10 -15.63 5.52
N LEU A 392 0.54 -14.57 4.92
CA LEU A 392 1.09 -13.22 4.99
C LEU A 392 1.28 -12.71 6.43
N ILE A 393 0.33 -12.97 7.34
CA ILE A 393 0.44 -12.52 8.75
C ILE A 393 1.29 -13.44 9.65
N THR A 394 1.73 -14.61 9.16
CA THR A 394 2.47 -15.59 9.98
C THR A 394 3.68 -14.98 10.71
N PRO A 395 4.54 -14.13 10.10
CA PRO A 395 5.68 -13.48 10.78
C PRO A 395 5.33 -12.59 11.98
N ILE A 396 4.05 -12.22 12.15
CA ILE A 396 3.54 -11.45 13.28
C ILE A 396 2.76 -12.38 14.22
N ALA A 397 1.73 -13.03 13.68
CA ALA A 397 0.70 -13.70 14.45
C ALA A 397 1.20 -14.99 15.12
N SER A 398 2.27 -15.61 14.61
CA SER A 398 2.89 -16.78 15.26
C SER A 398 3.77 -16.42 16.47
N HIS A 399 4.03 -15.13 16.72
CA HIS A 399 5.02 -14.64 17.70
C HIS A 399 4.43 -13.83 18.86
N VAL A 400 3.32 -13.12 18.66
CA VAL A 400 2.62 -12.32 19.68
C VAL A 400 1.11 -12.58 19.61
N SER A 401 0.37 -12.18 20.66
CA SER A 401 -1.09 -12.30 20.63
C SER A 401 -1.69 -11.41 19.55
N TYR A 402 -2.38 -12.00 18.58
CA TYR A 402 -3.04 -11.35 17.46
C TYR A 402 -4.56 -11.41 17.70
N MET A 403 -5.10 -10.34 18.27
CA MET A 403 -6.51 -10.19 18.61
C MET A 403 -7.25 -9.57 17.43
N THR A 404 -8.48 -9.98 17.15
CA THR A 404 -9.25 -9.47 16.00
C THR A 404 -10.67 -9.05 16.38
N ALA A 405 -11.18 -8.00 15.73
CA ALA A 405 -12.62 -7.75 15.67
C ALA A 405 -13.18 -8.25 14.32
N ILE A 406 -14.49 -8.35 14.20
CA ILE A 406 -15.19 -8.72 12.96
C ILE A 406 -15.67 -7.46 12.23
N GLY A 407 -15.43 -7.37 10.92
CA GLY A 407 -15.92 -6.29 10.06
C GLY A 407 -17.01 -6.72 9.08
N ASN A 408 -17.40 -5.82 8.19
CA ASN A 408 -18.44 -6.06 7.18
C ASN A 408 -17.99 -7.05 6.10
N HIS A 409 -16.73 -7.03 5.69
CA HIS A 409 -16.19 -7.99 4.74
C HIS A 409 -16.06 -9.41 5.31
N GLU A 410 -16.19 -9.59 6.62
CA GLU A 410 -16.38 -10.90 7.24
C GLU A 410 -17.86 -11.28 7.38
N ARG A 411 -18.75 -10.34 7.71
CA ARG A 411 -20.06 -10.63 8.31
C ARG A 411 -21.30 -10.28 7.49
N ASP A 412 -21.25 -9.25 6.65
CA ASP A 412 -22.47 -8.68 6.06
C ASP A 412 -22.93 -9.44 4.82
N TYR A 413 -24.17 -9.95 4.93
CA TYR A 413 -24.87 -10.64 3.85
C TYR A 413 -26.38 -10.68 4.13
N ALA A 414 -27.21 -10.75 3.09
CA ALA A 414 -28.67 -10.84 3.22
C ALA A 414 -29.11 -12.09 4.01
N ASP A 415 -30.22 -11.97 4.78
CA ASP A 415 -30.80 -13.02 5.63
C ASP A 415 -29.86 -13.60 6.72
N SER A 416 -28.63 -13.07 6.87
CA SER A 416 -27.63 -13.58 7.82
C SER A 416 -27.86 -13.11 9.26
N GLY A 417 -28.77 -12.18 9.50
CA GLY A 417 -28.95 -11.51 10.78
C GLY A 417 -27.88 -10.49 11.14
N SER A 418 -27.08 -10.01 10.17
CA SER A 418 -26.33 -8.76 10.34
C SER A 418 -27.29 -7.58 10.50
N VAL A 419 -26.83 -6.54 11.20
CA VAL A 419 -27.46 -5.21 11.25
C VAL A 419 -27.49 -4.56 9.86
N TYR A 420 -26.42 -4.74 9.07
CA TYR A 420 -26.31 -4.16 7.74
C TYR A 420 -26.47 -5.27 6.69
N GLU A 421 -27.55 -5.18 5.92
CA GLU A 421 -27.85 -6.12 4.84
C GLU A 421 -27.11 -5.76 3.54
N THR A 422 -25.81 -5.47 3.65
CA THR A 422 -24.92 -5.32 2.49
C THR A 422 -24.41 -6.70 2.04
N PRO A 423 -23.81 -6.83 0.85
CA PRO A 423 -23.25 -8.09 0.35
C PRO A 423 -21.76 -8.24 0.65
N ASP A 424 -21.21 -7.41 1.56
CA ASP A 424 -19.78 -7.13 1.64
C ASP A 424 -18.95 -8.39 1.94
N SER A 425 -19.51 -9.38 2.65
CA SER A 425 -18.82 -10.64 2.93
C SER A 425 -18.87 -11.69 1.80
N GLY A 426 -19.54 -11.42 0.68
CA GLY A 426 -19.71 -12.38 -0.42
C GLY A 426 -20.37 -13.72 -0.03
N GLY A 427 -21.14 -13.75 1.07
CA GLY A 427 -21.83 -14.93 1.59
C GLY A 427 -21.11 -15.68 2.72
N GLU A 428 -19.89 -15.28 3.10
CA GLU A 428 -19.18 -15.88 4.24
C GLU A 428 -19.90 -15.73 5.59
N CYS A 429 -20.63 -14.62 5.79
CA CYS A 429 -21.50 -14.32 6.92
C CYS A 429 -20.95 -14.66 8.33
N GLY A 430 -19.66 -14.43 8.53
CA GLY A 430 -18.92 -14.64 9.77
C GLY A 430 -18.29 -16.03 9.91
N VAL A 431 -18.72 -17.03 9.12
CA VAL A 431 -18.37 -18.44 9.35
C VAL A 431 -16.86 -18.70 9.20
N ALA A 432 -16.21 -18.08 8.22
CA ALA A 432 -14.76 -18.20 8.01
C ALA A 432 -14.01 -17.52 9.17
N TYR A 433 -14.29 -16.24 9.43
CA TYR A 433 -13.71 -15.46 10.53
C TYR A 433 -13.82 -16.18 11.89
N GLU A 434 -15.02 -16.61 12.29
CA GLU A 434 -15.28 -17.28 13.57
C GLU A 434 -14.63 -18.67 13.68
N THR A 435 -14.19 -19.26 12.57
CA THR A 435 -13.51 -20.56 12.55
C THR A 435 -11.99 -20.40 12.61
N TYR A 436 -11.42 -19.51 11.80
CA TYR A 436 -9.99 -19.17 11.85
C TYR A 436 -9.65 -18.42 13.16
N PHE A 437 -10.30 -17.29 13.43
CA PHE A 437 -9.95 -16.39 14.55
C PHE A 437 -10.76 -16.67 15.82
N GLN A 438 -10.35 -17.68 16.59
CA GLN A 438 -11.02 -18.08 17.84
C GLN A 438 -10.66 -17.18 19.04
N MET A 439 -11.21 -15.97 19.02
CA MET A 439 -11.18 -14.99 20.11
C MET A 439 -11.83 -15.50 21.42
N PRO A 440 -11.63 -14.84 22.59
CA PRO A 440 -12.23 -15.23 23.88
C PRO A 440 -13.73 -14.84 23.99
N THR A 441 -14.52 -15.17 22.97
CA THR A 441 -15.95 -14.87 22.90
C THR A 441 -16.78 -15.85 23.73
N ALA A 442 -18.00 -15.45 24.10
CA ALA A 442 -18.92 -16.33 24.84
C ALA A 442 -19.44 -17.50 24.00
N SER A 443 -19.64 -17.25 22.70
CA SER A 443 -20.00 -18.24 21.68
C SER A 443 -19.65 -17.68 20.29
N LYS A 444 -19.80 -18.50 19.24
CA LYS A 444 -19.49 -18.11 17.85
C LYS A 444 -20.35 -16.93 17.37
N ASP A 445 -21.67 -17.08 17.53
CA ASP A 445 -22.73 -16.09 17.25
C ASP A 445 -22.67 -14.80 18.09
N LYS A 446 -21.61 -14.63 18.90
CA LYS A 446 -21.39 -13.50 19.80
C LYS A 446 -19.94 -13.04 19.69
N PRO A 447 -19.50 -12.52 18.52
CA PRO A 447 -18.09 -12.21 18.23
C PRO A 447 -17.53 -10.99 18.99
N TRP A 448 -18.20 -10.54 20.05
CA TRP A 448 -17.74 -9.50 20.97
C TRP A 448 -17.13 -10.13 22.24
N TYR A 449 -16.10 -9.50 22.77
CA TYR A 449 -15.36 -9.97 23.94
C TYR A 449 -14.62 -8.82 24.63
N SER A 450 -14.18 -9.06 25.86
CA SER A 450 -13.28 -8.15 26.56
C SER A 450 -12.05 -8.90 27.05
N ILE A 451 -10.94 -8.16 27.18
CA ILE A 451 -9.69 -8.70 27.69
C ILE A 451 -8.86 -7.62 28.35
N GLU A 452 -8.16 -7.96 29.43
CA GLU A 452 -7.21 -7.06 30.08
C GLU A 452 -5.79 -7.54 29.81
N GLN A 453 -4.92 -6.58 29.45
CA GLN A 453 -3.49 -6.80 29.27
C GLN A 453 -2.76 -5.63 29.95
N ALA A 454 -1.85 -5.92 30.89
CA ALA A 454 -1.27 -4.92 31.79
C ALA A 454 -2.30 -3.95 32.41
N SER A 455 -2.07 -2.64 32.31
CA SER A 455 -2.91 -1.55 32.80
C SER A 455 -4.13 -1.22 31.91
N VAL A 456 -4.38 -2.00 30.86
CA VAL A 456 -5.42 -1.73 29.86
C VAL A 456 -6.53 -2.78 29.91
N HIS A 457 -7.77 -2.30 29.92
CA HIS A 457 -8.97 -3.08 29.65
C HIS A 457 -9.48 -2.77 28.24
N PHE A 458 -9.60 -3.79 27.40
CA PHE A 458 -10.16 -3.71 26.05
C PHE A 458 -11.57 -4.27 26.02
N THR A 459 -12.53 -3.47 25.56
CA THR A 459 -13.88 -3.92 25.20
C THR A 459 -13.97 -3.94 23.68
N VAL A 460 -14.09 -5.13 23.06
CA VAL A 460 -14.15 -5.31 21.61
C VAL A 460 -15.57 -5.69 21.21
N MET A 461 -16.25 -4.83 20.45
CA MET A 461 -17.60 -5.05 19.93
C MET A 461 -17.58 -5.56 18.48
N SER A 462 -18.69 -6.17 18.07
CA SER A 462 -19.02 -6.34 16.66
C SER A 462 -20.01 -5.26 16.24
N THR A 463 -19.61 -4.39 15.32
CA THR A 463 -20.48 -3.36 14.74
C THR A 463 -21.57 -3.94 13.85
N GLU A 464 -21.38 -5.17 13.34
CA GLU A 464 -22.30 -5.84 12.41
C GLU A 464 -23.43 -6.62 13.12
N HIS A 465 -23.42 -6.70 14.45
CA HIS A 465 -24.46 -7.36 15.25
C HIS A 465 -25.27 -6.36 16.07
N ASP A 466 -26.52 -6.72 16.41
CA ASP A 466 -27.46 -5.84 17.12
C ASP A 466 -26.81 -5.21 18.37
N TRP A 467 -26.59 -3.90 18.27
CA TRP A 467 -26.04 -2.96 19.23
C TRP A 467 -27.08 -2.08 19.94
N THR A 468 -28.39 -2.29 19.73
CA THR A 468 -29.45 -1.48 20.36
C THR A 468 -29.53 -1.71 21.87
N GLU A 469 -30.08 -0.77 22.64
CA GLU A 469 -30.15 -0.86 24.12
C GLU A 469 -30.78 -2.17 24.66
N ASN A 470 -31.65 -2.81 23.86
CA ASN A 470 -32.33 -4.05 24.22
C ASN A 470 -31.58 -5.32 23.76
N SER A 471 -30.50 -5.21 23.00
CA SER A 471 -29.77 -6.35 22.46
C SER A 471 -28.98 -7.11 23.54
N GLU A 472 -28.47 -8.29 23.19
CA GLU A 472 -27.55 -9.02 24.07
C GLU A 472 -26.18 -8.34 24.13
N GLN A 473 -25.63 -7.89 23.00
CA GLN A 473 -24.35 -7.20 22.93
C GLN A 473 -24.33 -5.92 23.76
N TYR A 474 -25.38 -5.09 23.71
CA TYR A 474 -25.44 -3.87 24.51
C TYR A 474 -25.49 -4.15 26.02
N LYS A 475 -26.29 -5.14 26.43
CA LYS A 475 -26.33 -5.58 27.84
C LYS A 475 -25.00 -6.15 28.29
N TRP A 476 -24.30 -6.87 27.43
CA TRP A 476 -22.95 -7.35 27.68
C TRP A 476 -21.97 -6.18 27.85
N MET A 477 -21.86 -5.26 26.87
CA MET A 477 -21.00 -4.06 26.94
C MET A 477 -21.27 -3.25 28.21
N LYS A 478 -22.54 -3.10 28.60
CA LYS A 478 -22.92 -2.35 29.80
C LYS A 478 -22.46 -3.03 31.09
N ASN A 479 -22.51 -4.35 31.17
CA ASN A 479 -22.01 -5.10 32.32
C ASN A 479 -20.47 -5.13 32.35
N ASP A 480 -19.84 -5.27 31.19
CA ASP A 480 -18.38 -5.31 31.01
C ASP A 480 -17.72 -4.00 31.46
N LEU A 481 -18.11 -2.88 30.83
CA LEU A 481 -17.58 -1.54 31.12
C LEU A 481 -17.85 -1.11 32.57
N ALA A 482 -18.98 -1.51 33.16
CA ALA A 482 -19.31 -1.22 34.56
C ALA A 482 -18.55 -2.11 35.56
N SER A 483 -17.90 -3.19 35.10
CA SER A 483 -17.12 -4.11 35.94
C SER A 483 -15.64 -3.73 36.10
N VAL A 484 -15.16 -2.77 35.29
CA VAL A 484 -13.73 -2.41 35.23
C VAL A 484 -13.23 -1.81 36.55
N ASP A 485 -12.31 -2.52 37.19
CA ASP A 485 -11.54 -1.98 38.32
C ASP A 485 -10.40 -1.09 37.78
N ARG A 486 -10.69 0.21 37.65
CA ARG A 486 -9.71 1.21 37.19
C ARG A 486 -8.53 1.43 38.14
N SER A 487 -8.50 0.81 39.33
CA SER A 487 -7.27 0.77 40.15
C SER A 487 -6.30 -0.33 39.68
N ARG A 488 -6.79 -1.33 38.94
CA ARG A 488 -6.01 -2.37 38.26
C ARG A 488 -5.71 -1.99 36.80
N THR A 489 -6.75 -1.62 36.06
CA THR A 489 -6.70 -1.27 34.63
C THR A 489 -7.22 0.16 34.43
N PRO A 490 -6.41 1.19 34.69
CA PRO A 490 -6.83 2.59 34.60
C PRO A 490 -7.33 2.99 33.21
N TRP A 491 -6.79 2.39 32.15
CA TRP A 491 -7.13 2.66 30.76
C TRP A 491 -8.23 1.74 30.26
N VAL A 492 -9.34 2.32 29.76
CA VAL A 492 -10.38 1.57 29.05
C VAL A 492 -10.37 1.96 27.59
N ILE A 493 -10.10 0.98 26.73
CA ILE A 493 -10.08 1.14 25.27
C ILE A 493 -11.26 0.39 24.69
N PHE A 494 -12.07 1.09 23.91
CA PHE A 494 -13.18 0.49 23.16
C PHE A 494 -12.77 0.30 21.70
N ALA A 495 -13.06 -0.87 21.15
CA ALA A 495 -12.75 -1.20 19.77
C ALA A 495 -13.93 -1.84 19.05
N GLY A 496 -14.04 -1.59 17.75
CA GLY A 496 -14.96 -2.26 16.82
C GLY A 496 -14.50 -1.99 15.38
N HIS A 497 -15.33 -2.31 14.39
CA HIS A 497 -14.98 -2.07 13.00
C HIS A 497 -15.53 -0.74 12.47
N ARG A 498 -16.86 -0.63 12.25
CA ARG A 498 -17.48 0.58 11.67
C ARG A 498 -17.40 1.80 12.61
N PRO A 499 -17.13 3.02 12.08
CA PRO A 499 -16.82 4.21 12.87
C PRO A 499 -18.03 4.86 13.56
N MET A 500 -17.79 5.45 14.74
CA MET A 500 -18.71 6.43 15.33
C MET A 500 -18.53 7.87 14.81
N TYR A 501 -17.34 8.22 14.30
CA TYR A 501 -16.99 9.60 13.92
C TYR A 501 -16.02 9.65 12.74
N SER A 502 -16.49 9.45 11.52
CA SER A 502 -15.80 9.87 10.32
C SER A 502 -16.45 11.15 9.77
N SER A 503 -15.70 11.94 9.02
CA SER A 503 -16.26 12.97 8.12
C SER A 503 -15.91 12.69 6.65
N GLN A 504 -15.59 11.43 6.33
CA GLN A 504 -15.46 10.95 4.96
C GLN A 504 -16.78 11.10 4.22
N GLU A 505 -16.79 12.02 3.25
CA GLU A 505 -17.89 12.19 2.32
C GLU A 505 -17.86 11.06 1.27
N GLY A 506 -18.89 10.22 1.28
CA GLY A 506 -19.16 9.19 0.29
C GLY A 506 -20.61 9.23 -0.16
N ILE A 507 -20.94 8.48 -1.21
CA ILE A 507 -22.33 8.31 -1.70
C ILE A 507 -23.21 7.62 -0.64
N LEU A 508 -22.59 6.77 0.18
CA LEU A 508 -23.17 6.18 1.39
C LEU A 508 -22.56 6.84 2.63
N PRO A 509 -23.34 7.03 3.71
CA PRO A 509 -22.81 7.57 4.96
C PRO A 509 -21.80 6.60 5.59
N SER A 510 -20.61 7.09 5.89
CA SER A 510 -19.54 6.32 6.54
C SER A 510 -19.82 6.02 8.03
N VAL A 511 -20.78 6.72 8.65
CA VAL A 511 -21.19 6.58 10.06
C VAL A 511 -22.69 6.29 10.16
N ASP A 512 -23.05 5.25 10.90
CA ASP A 512 -24.44 5.03 11.32
C ASP A 512 -24.79 5.95 12.51
N SER A 513 -25.76 6.85 12.32
CA SER A 513 -26.17 7.79 13.36
C SER A 513 -26.98 7.16 14.50
N ASP A 514 -27.65 6.03 14.28
CA ASP A 514 -28.41 5.30 15.31
C ASP A 514 -27.49 4.40 16.15
N PHE A 515 -26.43 3.83 15.55
CA PHE A 515 -25.30 3.25 16.30
C PHE A 515 -24.73 4.24 17.33
N VAL A 516 -24.36 5.44 16.87
CA VAL A 516 -23.80 6.49 17.75
C VAL A 516 -24.79 6.85 18.85
N LYS A 517 -26.07 7.11 18.52
CA LYS A 517 -27.09 7.44 19.53
C LYS A 517 -27.26 6.36 20.60
N ALA A 518 -27.17 5.08 20.23
CA ALA A 518 -27.34 3.96 21.16
C ALA A 518 -26.10 3.75 22.04
N VAL A 519 -24.92 3.63 21.44
CA VAL A 519 -23.71 3.15 22.13
C VAL A 519 -22.86 4.27 22.71
N GLU A 520 -22.82 5.45 22.09
CA GLU A 520 -22.02 6.59 22.59
C GLU A 520 -22.34 6.93 24.07
N PRO A 521 -23.60 7.08 24.53
CA PRO A 521 -23.90 7.41 25.92
C PRO A 521 -23.33 6.41 26.94
N LEU A 522 -23.22 5.13 26.58
CA LEU A 522 -22.67 4.08 27.45
C LEU A 522 -21.16 4.24 27.65
N LEU A 523 -20.43 4.65 26.60
CA LEU A 523 -18.99 4.90 26.69
C LEU A 523 -18.69 6.13 27.56
N LEU A 524 -19.57 7.16 27.52
CA LEU A 524 -19.48 8.32 28.42
C LEU A 524 -19.72 7.94 29.88
N GLU A 525 -20.80 7.17 30.15
CA GLU A 525 -21.17 6.70 31.50
C GLU A 525 -19.98 6.00 32.18
N ASN A 526 -19.24 5.19 31.41
CA ASN A 526 -18.09 4.40 31.89
C ASN A 526 -16.73 5.07 31.65
N LYS A 527 -16.71 6.33 31.17
CA LYS A 527 -15.51 7.18 30.98
C LYS A 527 -14.42 6.58 30.07
N VAL A 528 -14.80 5.89 28.99
CA VAL A 528 -13.85 5.28 28.04
C VAL A 528 -12.79 6.30 27.59
N ASP A 529 -11.52 5.87 27.54
CA ASP A 529 -10.37 6.77 27.36
C ASP A 529 -9.99 6.96 25.90
N LEU A 530 -10.05 5.88 25.13
CA LEU A 530 -9.73 5.84 23.70
C LEU A 530 -10.72 4.92 22.98
N VAL A 531 -11.10 5.32 21.77
CA VAL A 531 -11.96 4.54 20.88
C VAL A 531 -11.27 4.33 19.53
N ILE A 532 -11.10 3.07 19.11
CA ILE A 532 -10.41 2.67 17.88
C ILE A 532 -11.39 1.94 16.96
N PHE A 533 -11.42 2.30 15.68
CA PHE A 533 -12.30 1.73 14.65
C PHE A 533 -11.59 1.79 13.28
N GLY A 534 -11.85 0.82 12.42
CA GLY A 534 -11.37 0.75 11.03
C GLY A 534 -12.42 1.27 10.03
N HIS A 535 -12.67 0.51 8.97
CA HIS A 535 -13.67 0.68 7.89
C HIS A 535 -13.43 1.85 6.94
N VAL A 536 -12.75 2.89 7.42
CA VAL A 536 -12.49 4.14 6.71
C VAL A 536 -10.98 4.17 6.48
N HIS A 537 -10.55 4.04 5.22
CA HIS A 537 -9.16 3.70 4.85
C HIS A 537 -8.20 4.90 4.90
N ASN A 538 -8.06 5.48 6.09
CA ASN A 538 -7.21 6.62 6.42
C ASN A 538 -6.89 6.60 7.93
N TYR A 539 -5.93 7.42 8.34
CA TYR A 539 -5.75 7.80 9.74
C TYR A 539 -6.25 9.22 9.95
N GLU A 540 -6.88 9.49 11.08
CA GLU A 540 -7.10 10.85 11.59
C GLU A 540 -7.05 10.87 13.12
N ARG A 541 -7.12 12.03 13.77
CA ARG A 541 -7.31 12.16 15.23
C ARG A 541 -8.46 13.12 15.52
N THR A 542 -9.29 12.82 16.53
CA THR A 542 -10.27 13.75 17.08
C THR A 542 -9.76 14.36 18.39
N CYS A 543 -10.29 15.51 18.77
CA CYS A 543 -10.34 15.97 20.16
C CYS A 543 -11.24 15.03 20.99
N ALA A 544 -11.34 15.25 22.31
CA ALA A 544 -12.41 14.65 23.10
C ALA A 544 -13.77 15.20 22.63
N VAL A 545 -14.64 14.33 22.11
CA VAL A 545 -15.98 14.67 21.57
C VAL A 545 -17.07 14.26 22.57
N PHE A 546 -18.34 14.57 22.30
CA PHE A 546 -19.54 13.79 22.65
C PHE A 546 -20.74 14.38 21.92
N VAL A 547 -21.55 13.57 21.23
CA VAL A 547 -22.63 13.99 20.33
C VAL A 547 -22.16 15.10 19.36
N ALA A 548 -21.07 14.84 18.63
CA ALA A 548 -20.36 15.75 17.72
C ALA A 548 -19.91 17.10 18.33
N ASN A 549 -19.98 17.29 19.66
CA ASN A 549 -19.51 18.51 20.32
C ASN A 549 -18.14 18.29 20.96
N VAL A 550 -17.18 19.17 20.66
CA VAL A 550 -15.89 19.21 21.36
C VAL A 550 -16.10 19.42 22.86
N LYS A 551 -15.35 18.66 23.65
CA LYS A 551 -15.27 18.75 25.10
C LYS A 551 -13.91 19.27 25.52
N GLU A 552 -12.85 18.74 24.92
CA GLU A 552 -11.47 19.15 25.16
C GLU A 552 -10.58 18.74 23.99
N CYS A 553 -9.76 19.66 23.48
CA CYS A 553 -8.68 19.35 22.53
C CYS A 553 -7.35 19.26 23.29
N PRO A 554 -6.36 18.49 22.81
CA PRO A 554 -5.08 18.35 23.51
C PRO A 554 -4.33 19.68 23.54
N GLN A 555 -3.52 19.85 24.57
CA GLN A 555 -2.55 20.92 24.64
C GLN A 555 -1.21 20.39 24.15
N LYS A 556 -0.42 21.24 23.49
CA LYS A 556 0.98 20.92 23.24
C LYS A 556 1.78 21.15 24.51
N ASP A 557 2.54 20.15 24.92
CA ASP A 557 3.55 20.31 25.97
C ASP A 557 4.81 21.03 25.42
N ALA A 558 5.87 21.08 26.24
CA ALA A 558 7.10 21.80 25.91
C ALA A 558 7.80 21.26 24.66
N ASP A 559 7.60 19.97 24.36
CA ASP A 559 8.23 19.23 23.29
C ASP A 559 7.31 19.13 22.04
N GLY A 560 6.13 19.77 22.12
CA GLY A 560 5.17 19.88 21.03
C GLY A 560 4.23 18.68 20.88
N ILE A 561 4.27 17.72 21.82
CA ILE A 561 3.45 16.51 21.81
C ILE A 561 2.02 16.86 22.25
N ASP A 562 1.03 16.24 21.61
CA ASP A 562 -0.39 16.44 21.93
C ASP A 562 -0.77 15.71 23.22
N THR A 563 -0.66 16.41 24.34
CA THR A 563 -0.91 15.88 25.70
C THR A 563 -2.30 16.26 26.20
N TYR A 564 -2.92 15.35 26.97
CA TYR A 564 -4.25 15.52 27.55
C TYR A 564 -4.23 15.29 29.06
N ASP A 565 -4.63 16.28 29.87
CA ASP A 565 -4.79 16.10 31.31
C ASP A 565 -6.16 15.47 31.64
N ASN A 566 -6.18 14.15 31.73
CA ASN A 566 -7.37 13.39 32.11
C ASN A 566 -7.82 13.61 33.58
N SER A 567 -7.13 14.40 34.40
CA SER A 567 -7.43 14.58 35.83
C SER A 567 -8.70 15.39 36.12
N ASN A 568 -9.16 16.22 35.17
CA ASN A 568 -10.31 17.12 35.35
C ASN A 568 -11.56 16.60 34.61
N TYR A 569 -12.44 15.91 35.35
CA TYR A 569 -13.48 15.04 34.80
C TYR A 569 -14.73 15.79 34.29
N THR A 570 -14.89 15.97 32.97
CA THR A 570 -16.21 16.38 32.42
C THR A 570 -16.68 15.76 31.09
N ALA A 571 -15.82 15.14 30.25
CA ALA A 571 -16.21 14.15 29.23
C ALA A 571 -14.96 13.59 28.50
N ARG A 572 -14.97 12.31 28.10
CA ARG A 572 -13.88 11.66 27.34
C ARG A 572 -14.46 10.88 26.15
N PHE A 573 -14.17 11.31 24.93
CA PHE A 573 -14.26 10.49 23.71
C PHE A 573 -13.13 10.88 22.77
N LYS A 574 -11.96 10.28 22.96
CA LYS A 574 -10.85 10.45 22.01
C LYS A 574 -11.02 9.35 20.96
N ARG A 575 -11.41 9.73 19.75
CA ARG A 575 -11.39 8.86 18.58
C ARG A 575 -10.31 9.38 17.60
N LEU A 576 -10.09 8.61 16.55
CA LEU A 576 -9.37 8.89 15.32
C LEU A 576 -10.43 9.08 14.18
N LEU A 577 -10.48 10.16 13.38
CA LEU A 577 -11.55 10.50 12.38
C LEU A 577 -11.54 12.03 11.85
N GLU A 578 -12.33 12.51 10.85
CA GLU A 578 -11.96 13.46 9.69
C GLU A 578 -12.30 15.02 9.57
N TRP A 579 -11.64 15.75 8.61
CA TRP A 579 -11.97 17.09 7.97
C TRP A 579 -12.34 17.00 6.46
N GLN A 580 -13.28 17.77 5.86
CA GLN A 580 -14.06 18.94 6.33
C GLN A 580 -15.47 19.05 5.69
N VAL A 581 -16.50 18.74 6.47
CA VAL A 581 -17.48 19.79 6.84
C VAL A 581 -16.93 20.44 8.12
N ASP A 582 -17.26 21.70 8.42
CA ASP A 582 -16.81 22.42 9.64
C ASP A 582 -17.20 21.69 10.94
N ASN A 583 -16.36 20.72 11.31
CA ASN A 583 -16.51 19.83 12.44
C ASN A 583 -15.33 20.08 13.37
N SER A 584 -15.54 20.95 14.35
CA SER A 584 -14.50 21.43 15.28
C SER A 584 -13.80 20.33 16.09
N TRP A 585 -14.26 19.09 15.99
CA TRP A 585 -13.77 17.92 16.72
C TRP A 585 -12.66 17.13 16.02
N SER A 586 -12.43 17.27 14.71
CA SER A 586 -11.27 16.62 14.07
C SER A 586 -10.01 17.47 14.21
N LEU A 587 -8.88 16.81 14.46
CA LEU A 587 -7.62 17.41 14.90
C LEU A 587 -6.43 17.12 13.95
N LYS A 588 -6.34 15.92 13.36
CA LYS A 588 -5.28 15.53 12.42
C LYS A 588 -5.88 14.64 11.33
N ARG A 589 -5.37 14.71 10.09
CA ARG A 589 -5.68 13.76 9.00
C ARG A 589 -4.44 13.32 8.24
N ILE A 590 -4.37 12.03 7.90
CA ILE A 590 -3.40 11.44 6.97
C ILE A 590 -4.07 10.32 6.15
N SER A 591 -4.04 10.45 4.83
CA SER A 591 -4.57 9.43 3.89
C SER A 591 -3.44 8.54 3.36
N GLU A 592 -2.74 7.87 4.28
CA GLU A 592 -1.61 6.96 4.01
C GLU A 592 -1.84 5.62 4.73
N PHE A 593 -1.21 4.55 4.25
CA PHE A 593 -1.25 3.25 4.92
C PHE A 593 -0.33 3.24 6.15
N GLY A 594 -0.82 2.69 7.26
CA GLY A 594 -0.09 2.64 8.52
C GLY A 594 -0.86 1.90 9.62
N TYR A 595 -0.36 2.01 10.84
CA TYR A 595 -0.96 1.45 12.06
C TYR A 595 -0.61 2.33 13.26
N ALA A 596 -1.43 2.27 14.30
CA ALA A 596 -1.13 2.94 15.55
C ALA A 596 -0.21 2.07 16.42
N ARG A 597 0.85 2.68 16.97
CA ARG A 597 1.63 2.14 18.08
C ARG A 597 1.10 2.71 19.38
N LEU A 598 0.84 1.87 20.36
CA LEU A 598 0.35 2.28 21.65
C LEU A 598 1.22 1.72 22.77
N HIS A 599 1.57 2.60 23.71
CA HIS A 599 2.35 2.27 24.89
C HIS A 599 1.62 2.78 26.13
N ALA A 600 1.07 1.85 26.90
CA ALA A 600 0.35 2.13 28.12
C ALA A 600 1.21 1.80 29.33
N THR A 601 1.34 2.73 30.26
CA THR A 601 1.78 2.47 31.64
C THR A 601 0.55 2.51 32.57
N LYS A 602 0.70 2.57 33.89
CA LYS A 602 -0.44 2.86 34.79
C LYS A 602 -0.83 4.34 34.83
N ASP A 603 0.12 5.23 34.51
CA ASP A 603 -0.04 6.68 34.67
C ASP A 603 -0.21 7.39 33.31
N ASP A 604 0.33 6.81 32.23
CA ASP A 604 0.29 7.35 30.87
C ASP A 604 -0.27 6.36 29.83
N LEU A 605 -0.91 6.88 28.78
CA LEU A 605 -1.23 6.15 27.55
C LEU A 605 -0.72 6.97 26.37
N LYS A 606 0.39 6.53 25.76
CA LYS A 606 0.97 7.16 24.57
C LYS A 606 0.43 6.48 23.31
N LEU A 607 0.06 7.30 22.33
CA LEU A 607 -0.36 6.86 21.00
C LEU A 607 0.52 7.55 19.97
N GLU A 608 1.30 6.76 19.26
CA GLU A 608 2.09 7.17 18.11
C GLU A 608 1.41 6.65 16.85
N ASP A 609 1.24 7.54 15.88
CA ASP A 609 0.71 7.21 14.57
C ASP A 609 1.88 6.87 13.63
N SER A 610 1.90 5.63 13.11
CA SER A 610 2.93 5.17 12.18
C SER A 610 2.53 5.32 10.72
N THR A 611 2.15 6.53 10.32
CA THR A 611 2.18 6.96 8.90
C THR A 611 3.61 7.30 8.47
N ARG A 612 4.57 6.43 8.80
CA ARG A 612 5.98 6.56 8.42
C ARG A 612 6.47 5.32 7.68
N LEU A 613 5.70 4.90 6.69
CA LEU A 613 6.29 4.31 5.49
C LEU A 613 6.93 5.42 4.68
N ASN A 614 8.12 5.82 5.13
CA ASN A 614 9.07 6.57 4.34
C ASN A 614 9.19 5.84 2.99
N LEU A 615 8.84 6.48 1.86
CA LEU A 615 8.89 5.86 0.52
C LEU A 615 10.30 5.38 0.13
N SER A 616 11.31 5.72 0.93
CA SER A 616 12.67 5.17 0.89
C SER A 616 12.85 3.75 1.45
N GLN A 617 11.88 3.16 2.18
CA GLN A 617 12.02 1.78 2.73
C GLN A 617 11.32 0.67 1.94
N SER A 618 10.46 1.01 0.98
CA SER A 618 10.08 0.06 -0.09
C SER A 618 11.28 -0.27 -0.98
N ALA A 619 12.19 0.70 -1.20
CA ALA A 619 13.45 0.48 -1.91
C ALA A 619 14.39 -0.48 -1.14
N GLU A 620 14.48 -0.39 0.19
CA GLU A 620 15.26 -1.34 1.00
C GLU A 620 14.65 -2.75 1.07
N ALA A 621 13.35 -2.93 0.79
CA ALA A 621 12.76 -4.26 0.68
C ALA A 621 13.26 -4.99 -0.58
N VAL A 622 13.36 -4.27 -1.69
CA VAL A 622 13.93 -4.77 -2.96
C VAL A 622 15.45 -4.97 -2.84
N LEU A 623 16.14 -4.07 -2.13
CA LEU A 623 17.60 -4.09 -1.99
C LEU A 623 18.16 -5.00 -0.88
N ARG A 624 17.34 -5.72 -0.10
CA ARG A 624 17.82 -6.72 0.89
C ARG A 624 17.57 -8.18 0.49
N HIS A 625 17.15 -8.43 -0.76
CA HIS A 625 16.96 -9.78 -1.32
C HIS A 625 18.10 -10.27 -2.23
N LEU A 626 19.20 -9.52 -2.25
CA LEU A 626 20.50 -9.90 -2.78
C LEU A 626 21.50 -9.89 -1.57
N GLU A 627 22.81 -9.99 -1.77
CA GLU A 627 23.85 -10.08 -0.70
C GLU A 627 23.91 -11.41 0.06
N PHE A 628 24.35 -12.47 -0.65
CA PHE A 628 25.45 -13.30 -0.11
C PHE A 628 26.36 -13.73 -1.26
N GLY A 629 27.51 -13.08 -1.41
CA GLY A 629 28.53 -13.46 -2.40
C GLY A 629 29.58 -12.38 -2.66
N HIS A 630 30.71 -12.43 -1.94
CA HIS A 630 31.94 -11.76 -2.35
C HIS A 630 32.34 -12.16 -3.78
N TYR A 631 32.83 -11.23 -4.59
CA TYR A 631 34.22 -11.26 -5.08
C TYR A 631 34.67 -9.88 -5.60
N ASP A 632 35.99 -9.72 -5.77
CA ASP A 632 36.71 -8.45 -5.83
C ASP A 632 36.52 -7.61 -7.11
N THR A 633 36.87 -6.33 -6.96
CA THR A 633 37.00 -5.30 -7.99
C THR A 633 38.19 -5.52 -8.92
N GLU A 634 37.98 -5.46 -10.24
CA GLU A 634 38.87 -4.83 -11.24
C GLU A 634 38.11 -4.74 -12.59
N ASP A 635 38.67 -3.99 -13.55
CA ASP A 635 38.14 -3.76 -14.92
C ASP A 635 36.87 -2.89 -15.06
N PHE A 636 37.02 -1.59 -14.76
CA PHE A 636 36.13 -0.50 -15.21
C PHE A 636 36.91 0.53 -16.04
N GLU A 637 37.54 0.10 -17.15
CA GLU A 637 38.21 1.01 -18.11
C GLU A 637 38.38 0.37 -19.51
N ASP A 638 37.32 0.43 -20.34
CA ASP A 638 37.35 0.60 -21.82
C ASP A 638 36.00 0.17 -22.42
N GLY A 639 35.26 1.10 -23.04
CA GLY A 639 33.94 0.77 -23.61
C GLY A 639 33.04 1.92 -24.07
N LEU A 640 33.51 3.16 -24.16
CA LEU A 640 32.74 4.30 -24.68
C LEU A 640 33.32 4.86 -25.97
N SER A 641 33.31 4.05 -27.04
CA SER A 641 33.38 4.59 -28.41
C SER A 641 32.74 3.66 -29.43
N GLN A 642 31.81 4.22 -30.22
CA GLN A 642 31.13 3.63 -31.37
C GLN A 642 30.07 2.55 -31.06
N ASP A 643 28.80 2.92 -31.19
CA ASP A 643 27.77 2.07 -31.82
C ASP A 643 26.71 2.95 -32.51
N GLU A 644 26.25 2.53 -33.68
CA GLU A 644 25.42 3.33 -34.61
C GLU A 644 23.89 3.04 -34.48
N ASP A 645 23.44 2.48 -33.35
CA ASP A 645 22.17 1.73 -33.28
C ASP A 645 20.90 2.51 -32.84
N PHE A 646 20.93 3.85 -32.86
CA PHE A 646 19.80 4.72 -32.45
C PHE A 646 18.60 4.76 -33.44
N GLN A 647 18.53 3.89 -34.43
CA GLN A 647 17.56 4.00 -35.55
C GLN A 647 16.58 2.83 -35.72
N ASN A 648 16.55 1.85 -34.81
CA ASN A 648 15.78 0.60 -34.99
C ASN A 648 15.03 0.11 -33.74
N TRP A 649 14.74 0.99 -32.77
CA TRP A 649 14.00 0.61 -31.55
C TRP A 649 12.49 0.85 -31.71
N ASP A 650 11.69 -0.09 -31.21
CA ASP A 650 10.24 0.03 -31.20
C ASP A 650 9.81 0.94 -30.03
N LEU A 651 9.19 2.07 -30.36
CA LEU A 651 8.93 3.16 -29.41
C LEU A 651 7.67 2.95 -28.55
N ASP A 652 6.94 1.86 -28.78
CA ASP A 652 5.73 1.51 -28.01
C ASP A 652 6.05 0.90 -26.62
N ASP A 653 7.24 0.30 -26.44
CA ASP A 653 7.71 -0.24 -25.15
C ASP A 653 8.14 0.85 -24.15
N TYR A 654 8.40 2.08 -24.63
CA TYR A 654 8.91 3.20 -23.84
C TYR A 654 7.99 4.44 -23.99
N PRO A 655 6.71 4.36 -23.57
CA PRO A 655 5.72 5.38 -23.89
C PRO A 655 6.01 6.76 -23.28
N THR A 656 6.71 6.83 -22.15
CA THR A 656 7.06 8.11 -21.50
C THR A 656 8.18 8.80 -22.26
N LEU A 657 9.25 8.08 -22.58
CA LEU A 657 10.36 8.55 -23.41
C LEU A 657 9.93 8.79 -24.85
N SER A 658 9.02 7.99 -25.40
CA SER A 658 8.44 8.17 -26.73
C SER A 658 7.56 9.42 -26.79
N ALA A 659 6.71 9.67 -25.79
CA ALA A 659 5.96 10.92 -25.68
C ALA A 659 6.90 12.14 -25.53
N PHE A 660 7.96 12.00 -24.72
CA PHE A 660 8.98 13.03 -24.50
C PHE A 660 9.80 13.34 -25.76
N ALA A 661 10.38 12.33 -26.40
CA ALA A 661 11.14 12.45 -27.65
C ALA A 661 10.27 12.93 -28.81
N SER A 662 9.04 12.43 -28.93
CA SER A 662 8.06 12.93 -29.89
C SER A 662 7.73 14.40 -29.64
N PHE A 663 7.69 14.85 -28.38
CA PHE A 663 7.44 16.24 -28.04
C PHE A 663 8.67 17.09 -28.40
N ILE A 664 9.90 16.63 -28.11
CA ILE A 664 11.15 17.31 -28.50
C ILE A 664 11.25 17.44 -30.02
N SER A 665 10.93 16.38 -30.78
CA SER A 665 11.04 16.36 -32.24
C SER A 665 10.19 17.42 -32.95
N LYS A 666 9.17 17.97 -32.26
CA LYS A 666 8.29 19.05 -32.77
C LYS A 666 8.86 20.45 -32.54
N PHE A 667 9.94 20.59 -31.76
CA PHE A 667 10.64 21.85 -31.53
C PHE A 667 11.89 21.96 -32.42
N ASP A 668 11.72 22.54 -33.60
CA ASP A 668 12.88 23.13 -34.30
C ASP A 668 13.21 24.50 -33.67
N SER A 669 14.50 24.85 -33.73
CA SER A 669 15.12 26.10 -33.29
C SER A 669 14.47 27.39 -33.83
N THR A 670 13.69 27.28 -34.91
CA THR A 670 12.92 28.38 -35.51
C THR A 670 11.60 28.67 -34.79
N THR A 671 10.98 27.66 -34.17
CA THR A 671 9.59 27.72 -33.69
C THR A 671 9.39 28.62 -32.46
N LEU A 672 10.44 28.81 -31.64
CA LEU A 672 10.41 29.65 -30.43
C LEU A 672 10.33 31.16 -30.71
N ASN A 673 10.69 31.61 -31.92
CA ASN A 673 10.54 33.02 -32.32
C ASN A 673 9.16 33.33 -32.93
N ASP A 674 8.39 32.29 -33.27
CA ASP A 674 7.19 32.38 -34.10
C ASP A 674 5.87 32.40 -33.30
N GLY A 675 5.96 32.29 -31.96
CA GLY A 675 4.82 32.41 -31.04
C GLY A 675 3.73 31.34 -31.20
N ARG A 676 4.07 30.18 -31.77
CA ARG A 676 3.10 29.09 -32.01
C ARG A 676 2.90 28.25 -30.75
N SER A 677 1.64 28.04 -30.37
CA SER A 677 1.26 27.17 -29.27
C SER A 677 1.28 25.69 -29.67
N PHE A 678 1.68 24.83 -28.73
CA PHE A 678 1.66 23.38 -28.89
C PHE A 678 0.63 22.75 -27.93
N CYS A 679 -0.07 21.73 -28.39
CA CYS A 679 -0.96 20.94 -27.54
C CYS A 679 -0.26 19.62 -27.15
N ALA A 680 0.00 19.44 -25.86
CA ALA A 680 0.67 18.25 -25.30
C ALA A 680 -0.23 16.99 -25.26
N SER A 681 -1.13 16.81 -26.23
CA SER A 681 -2.05 15.66 -26.31
C SER A 681 -1.32 14.30 -26.35
N MET A 682 -0.05 14.30 -26.73
CA MET A 682 0.86 13.15 -26.69
C MET A 682 1.24 12.67 -25.28
N PHE A 683 1.14 13.53 -24.25
CA PHE A 683 1.28 13.11 -22.86
C PHE A 683 -0.03 12.57 -22.26
N ARG A 684 -1.15 12.59 -23.00
CA ARG A 684 -2.42 12.04 -22.51
C ARG A 684 -2.30 10.58 -22.04
N PRO A 685 -1.66 9.65 -22.80
CA PRO A 685 -1.49 8.27 -22.33
C PRO A 685 -0.58 8.15 -21.09
N VAL A 686 0.42 9.03 -20.96
CA VAL A 686 1.31 9.09 -19.79
C VAL A 686 0.56 9.61 -18.55
N LEU A 687 -0.27 10.65 -18.73
CA LEU A 687 -1.14 11.20 -17.69
C LEU A 687 -2.27 10.22 -17.29
N GLU A 688 -2.71 9.36 -18.21
CA GLU A 688 -3.66 8.27 -17.96
C GLU A 688 -3.06 7.14 -17.11
N LYS A 689 -1.74 6.90 -17.20
CA LYS A 689 -1.02 6.08 -16.21
C LYS A 689 -0.85 6.77 -14.86
N PHE A 690 -0.56 8.07 -14.85
CA PHE A 690 -0.30 8.83 -13.61
C PHE A 690 -1.55 8.97 -12.72
N THR A 691 -2.69 9.36 -13.30
CA THR A 691 -3.97 9.51 -12.59
C THR A 691 -5.12 8.86 -13.36
N PRO A 692 -5.27 7.52 -13.27
CA PRO A 692 -6.34 6.78 -13.96
C PRO A 692 -7.74 7.10 -13.41
N ASP A 693 -7.81 7.57 -12.15
CA ASP A 693 -9.07 7.81 -11.40
C ASP A 693 -9.81 9.11 -11.82
N VAL A 694 -9.34 9.89 -12.82
CA VAL A 694 -9.95 11.19 -13.20
C VAL A 694 -10.84 11.07 -14.45
N PRO A 695 -12.18 11.19 -14.33
CA PRO A 695 -13.08 11.10 -15.48
C PRO A 695 -12.83 12.21 -16.52
N THR A 696 -12.90 11.85 -17.80
CA THR A 696 -12.97 12.84 -18.87
C THR A 696 -14.40 13.38 -18.96
N GLY A 697 -14.53 14.71 -18.90
CA GLY A 697 -15.83 15.38 -19.04
C GLY A 697 -16.39 15.27 -20.46
N PRO A 698 -17.65 15.69 -20.70
CA PRO A 698 -18.36 15.51 -21.98
C PRO A 698 -17.69 16.16 -23.22
N SER A 699 -16.70 17.02 -23.01
CA SER A 699 -15.89 17.68 -24.04
C SER A 699 -14.47 17.09 -24.18
N GLY A 700 -14.16 15.96 -23.54
CA GLY A 700 -12.87 15.26 -23.64
C GLY A 700 -11.71 15.88 -22.85
N GLY A 701 -12.00 16.68 -21.82
CA GLY A 701 -11.01 17.27 -20.89
C GLY A 701 -11.20 16.76 -19.46
N ARG A 702 -10.11 16.69 -18.68
CA ARG A 702 -10.13 16.23 -17.27
C ARG A 702 -10.76 17.28 -16.33
N LEU A 703 -11.33 16.81 -15.22
CA LEU A 703 -12.05 17.63 -14.24
C LEU A 703 -11.22 18.02 -12.99
N ARG A 704 -10.01 17.45 -12.84
CA ARG A 704 -9.04 17.72 -11.78
C ARG A 704 -7.75 18.26 -12.39
N GLN A 705 -7.10 19.20 -11.70
CA GLN A 705 -5.74 19.65 -12.00
C GLN A 705 -4.80 18.92 -11.02
N GLU A 706 -3.69 18.39 -11.54
CA GLU A 706 -2.69 17.71 -10.74
C GLU A 706 -1.63 18.70 -10.24
N ASP A 707 -0.94 18.37 -9.14
CA ASP A 707 0.12 19.24 -8.67
C ASP A 707 1.39 19.16 -9.53
N ALA A 708 2.02 20.32 -9.74
CA ALA A 708 3.22 20.50 -10.54
C ALA A 708 4.41 19.68 -10.07
N GLN A 709 4.60 19.55 -8.75
CA GLN A 709 5.71 18.83 -8.16
C GLN A 709 5.49 17.32 -8.20
N GLU A 710 4.27 16.87 -7.90
CA GLU A 710 3.90 15.44 -7.98
C GLU A 710 4.07 14.91 -9.42
N PHE A 711 3.57 15.66 -10.41
CA PHE A 711 3.73 15.30 -11.83
C PHE A 711 5.19 15.31 -12.29
N LEU A 712 5.99 16.30 -11.84
CA LEU A 712 7.43 16.35 -12.09
C LEU A 712 8.14 15.11 -11.53
N SER A 713 7.88 14.75 -10.26
CA SER A 713 8.49 13.58 -9.62
C SER A 713 8.14 12.28 -10.33
N PHE A 714 6.87 12.09 -10.73
CA PHE A 714 6.44 10.91 -11.49
C PHE A 714 7.09 10.83 -12.87
N LEU A 715 7.06 11.93 -13.64
CA LEU A 715 7.63 11.97 -14.99
C LEU A 715 9.14 11.66 -14.98
N MET A 716 9.87 12.19 -13.99
CA MET A 716 11.30 11.91 -13.82
C MET A 716 11.58 10.46 -13.43
N TYR A 717 10.71 9.84 -12.63
CA TYR A 717 10.83 8.43 -12.24
C TYR A 717 10.57 7.50 -13.43
N GLU A 718 9.45 7.65 -14.15
CA GLU A 718 9.12 6.81 -15.31
C GLU A 718 10.16 6.93 -16.43
N MET A 719 10.67 8.15 -16.68
CA MET A 719 11.77 8.34 -17.64
C MET A 719 13.09 7.71 -17.18
N HIS A 720 13.39 7.66 -15.88
CA HIS A 720 14.56 6.96 -15.35
C HIS A 720 14.42 5.44 -15.55
N GLU A 721 13.28 4.88 -15.19
CA GLU A 721 12.96 3.46 -15.36
C GLU A 721 13.02 3.02 -16.83
N GLU A 722 12.40 3.79 -17.74
CA GLU A 722 12.46 3.51 -19.17
C GLU A 722 13.90 3.65 -19.74
N LEU A 723 14.73 4.59 -19.25
CA LEU A 723 16.15 4.71 -19.65
C LEU A 723 16.99 3.51 -19.19
N LEU A 724 16.79 3.01 -17.97
CA LEU A 724 17.48 1.81 -17.49
C LEU A 724 17.08 0.56 -18.30
N LYS A 725 15.78 0.42 -18.60
CA LYS A 725 15.24 -0.64 -19.47
C LYS A 725 15.84 -0.60 -20.88
N MET A 726 15.94 0.58 -21.51
CA MET A 726 16.58 0.73 -22.83
C MET A 726 18.07 0.33 -22.84
N ARG A 727 18.81 0.60 -21.74
CA ARG A 727 20.22 0.22 -21.60
C ARG A 727 20.44 -1.30 -21.40
N GLY A 728 19.38 -2.09 -21.28
CA GLY A 728 19.48 -3.51 -20.89
C GLY A 728 19.93 -3.72 -19.44
N CYS A 729 19.96 -2.66 -18.63
CA CYS A 729 20.24 -2.74 -17.20
C CYS A 729 18.98 -3.21 -16.47
N SER A 730 18.83 -4.52 -16.27
CA SER A 730 17.88 -5.03 -15.28
C SER A 730 18.30 -4.58 -13.88
N SER A 731 17.33 -4.25 -13.02
CA SER A 731 17.52 -3.90 -11.60
C SER A 731 17.88 -5.12 -10.73
N SER A 732 18.73 -6.00 -11.26
CA SER A 732 19.14 -7.28 -10.67
C SER A 732 20.49 -7.21 -9.95
N SER A 733 21.11 -6.03 -9.88
CA SER A 733 22.27 -5.74 -9.05
C SER A 733 21.89 -4.81 -7.90
N GLN A 734 22.48 -5.05 -6.74
CA GLN A 734 22.15 -4.42 -5.47
C GLN A 734 22.74 -3.00 -5.30
N GLN A 735 23.10 -2.38 -6.42
CA GLN A 735 23.81 -1.12 -6.48
C GLN A 735 23.01 -0.16 -7.36
N TYR A 736 22.80 1.06 -6.90
CA TYR A 736 22.08 2.06 -7.67
C TYR A 736 22.81 2.39 -8.98
N VAL A 737 22.11 2.27 -10.12
CA VAL A 737 22.64 2.59 -11.45
C VAL A 737 22.07 3.92 -11.93
N PRO A 738 22.88 4.99 -12.07
CA PRO A 738 22.41 6.26 -12.59
C PRO A 738 22.14 6.20 -14.09
N SER A 739 20.91 6.54 -14.50
CA SER A 739 20.59 6.91 -15.88
C SER A 739 21.08 8.34 -16.20
N GLU A 740 21.20 8.67 -17.49
CA GLU A 740 21.56 9.99 -18.01
C GLU A 740 20.70 11.10 -17.42
N LEU A 741 19.40 10.83 -17.24
CA LEU A 741 18.47 11.77 -16.63
C LEU A 741 18.83 12.02 -15.15
N THR A 742 19.08 10.97 -14.39
CA THR A 742 19.46 11.13 -12.98
C THR A 742 20.80 11.83 -12.83
N GLN A 743 21.79 11.60 -13.68
CA GLN A 743 23.09 12.31 -13.65
C GLN A 743 22.97 13.84 -13.75
N ILE A 744 21.84 14.37 -14.26
CA ILE A 744 21.61 15.82 -14.40
C ILE A 744 20.92 16.41 -13.15
N PHE A 745 20.03 15.67 -12.50
CA PHE A 745 19.11 16.18 -11.46
C PHE A 745 19.33 15.57 -10.05
N TRP A 746 20.17 14.55 -9.94
CA TRP A 746 20.45 13.81 -8.72
C TRP A 746 21.53 14.50 -7.88
N GLY A 747 21.22 14.75 -6.60
CA GLY A 747 22.21 15.00 -5.57
C GLY A 747 22.21 13.88 -4.52
N GLN A 748 23.18 13.92 -3.63
CA GLN A 748 23.20 13.06 -2.44
C GLN A 748 23.10 13.92 -1.18
N GLN A 749 22.31 13.45 -0.22
CA GLN A 749 22.22 14.01 1.12
C GLN A 749 22.74 12.99 2.15
N LYS A 750 23.34 13.50 3.21
CA LYS A 750 23.90 12.75 4.33
C LYS A 750 23.14 13.11 5.60
N SER A 751 22.39 12.15 6.13
CA SER A 751 21.80 12.23 7.46
C SER A 751 22.88 11.85 8.48
N VAL A 752 23.27 12.80 9.34
CA VAL A 752 24.27 12.63 10.39
C VAL A 752 23.57 12.60 11.74
N VAL A 753 23.70 11.49 12.46
CA VAL A 753 23.25 11.35 13.85
C VAL A 753 24.44 11.42 14.79
N ARG A 754 24.44 12.40 15.71
CA ARG A 754 25.47 12.60 16.74
C ARG A 754 24.90 12.35 18.13
N VAL A 755 25.59 11.54 18.92
CA VAL A 755 25.26 11.24 20.31
C VAL A 755 26.18 12.04 21.23
N GLU A 756 25.63 12.70 22.25
CA GLU A 756 26.42 13.49 23.19
C GLU A 756 27.40 12.59 23.97
N GLY A 757 28.69 12.93 23.89
CA GLY A 757 29.77 12.18 24.55
C GLY A 757 30.33 10.96 23.78
N ASN A 758 29.79 10.61 22.61
CA ASN A 758 30.34 9.56 21.74
C ASN A 758 30.93 10.18 20.44
N PRO A 759 32.20 9.91 20.08
CA PRO A 759 32.76 10.39 18.81
C PRO A 759 32.21 9.70 17.56
N ASP A 760 31.61 8.50 17.69
CA ASP A 760 31.12 7.73 16.54
C ASP A 760 29.72 8.23 16.11
N SER A 761 29.60 8.77 14.89
CA SER A 761 28.32 9.17 14.29
C SER A 761 27.76 8.07 13.39
N ALA A 762 26.43 7.95 13.39
CA ALA A 762 25.73 7.13 12.39
C ALA A 762 25.40 8.03 11.19
N ASP A 763 26.11 7.76 10.10
CA ASP A 763 26.09 8.55 8.87
C ASP A 763 25.42 7.74 7.76
N ILE A 764 24.27 8.18 7.27
CA ILE A 764 23.55 7.52 6.17
C ILE A 764 23.49 8.48 4.97
N VAL A 765 24.04 8.04 3.83
CA VAL A 765 23.96 8.78 2.56
C VAL A 765 22.78 8.24 1.74
N GLN A 766 21.95 9.14 1.25
CA GLN A 766 20.75 8.85 0.46
C GLN A 766 20.64 9.85 -0.70
N PRO A 767 20.04 9.46 -1.83
CA PRO A 767 19.88 10.36 -2.96
C PRO A 767 18.68 11.29 -2.82
N PHE A 768 18.69 12.39 -3.57
CA PHE A 768 17.54 13.24 -3.81
C PHE A 768 17.50 13.72 -5.26
N LEU A 769 16.29 13.87 -5.81
CA LEU A 769 16.04 14.58 -7.07
C LEU A 769 15.54 16.01 -6.84
N LEU A 770 14.94 16.25 -5.67
CA LEU A 770 14.24 17.49 -5.33
C LEU A 770 14.42 17.75 -3.84
N LEU A 771 14.84 18.97 -3.46
CA LEU A 771 14.85 19.37 -2.05
C LEU A 771 13.54 20.06 -1.70
N HIS A 772 12.89 19.60 -0.65
CA HIS A 772 11.66 20.17 -0.11
C HIS A 772 12.04 21.20 0.97
N LEU A 773 11.72 22.47 0.73
CA LEU A 773 12.06 23.58 1.61
C LEU A 773 10.81 24.02 2.38
N ASP A 774 10.82 23.80 3.70
CA ASP A 774 9.78 24.32 4.56
C ASP A 774 9.89 25.85 4.69
N ILE A 775 8.82 26.53 4.31
CA ILE A 775 8.68 27.98 4.34
C ILE A 775 7.50 28.43 5.20
N HIS A 776 6.85 27.51 5.93
CA HIS A 776 5.74 27.85 6.83
C HIS A 776 6.15 28.75 8.01
N PRO A 777 7.30 28.55 8.70
CA PRO A 777 7.65 29.36 9.86
C PRO A 777 7.79 30.85 9.50
N GLU A 778 7.15 31.76 10.26
CA GLU A 778 7.03 33.18 9.89
C GLU A 778 8.39 33.87 9.66
N ASN A 779 9.44 33.42 10.35
CA ASN A 779 10.81 33.93 10.26
C ASN A 779 11.57 33.57 8.98
N ILE A 780 11.06 32.66 8.14
CA ILE A 780 11.71 32.24 6.88
C ILE A 780 11.21 33.12 5.73
N ILE A 781 11.92 34.19 5.40
CA ILE A 781 11.52 35.16 4.35
C ILE A 781 12.43 35.10 3.11
N THR A 782 13.51 34.35 3.17
CA THR A 782 14.44 34.06 2.07
C THR A 782 14.53 32.55 1.81
N MET A 783 14.96 32.16 0.61
CA MET A 783 15.19 30.75 0.26
C MET A 783 16.44 30.20 0.96
N GLU A 784 17.42 31.05 1.22
CA GLU A 784 18.63 30.75 1.98
C GLU A 784 18.31 30.39 3.45
N GLU A 785 17.42 31.12 4.11
CA GLU A 785 16.90 30.75 5.45
C GLU A 785 16.17 29.40 5.44
N ALA A 786 15.45 29.07 4.35
CA ALA A 786 14.75 27.79 4.21
C ALA A 786 15.73 26.62 4.01
N LEU A 787 16.82 26.83 3.25
CA LEU A 787 17.93 25.87 3.15
C LEU A 787 18.65 25.66 4.49
N GLN A 788 18.85 26.73 5.26
CA GLN A 788 19.42 26.65 6.61
C GLN A 788 18.51 25.87 7.56
N LEU A 789 17.19 26.03 7.47
CA LEU A 789 16.22 25.24 8.22
C LEU A 789 16.26 23.75 7.80
N PHE A 790 16.33 23.45 6.50
CA PHE A 790 16.50 22.08 5.99
C PHE A 790 17.78 21.40 6.53
N SER A 791 18.87 22.15 6.69
CA SER A 791 20.15 21.65 7.22
C SER A 791 20.34 21.86 8.73
N ALA A 792 19.31 22.28 9.46
CA ALA A 792 19.36 22.51 10.90
C ALA A 792 19.55 21.19 11.67
N SER A 793 19.97 21.29 12.93
CA SER A 793 20.05 20.14 13.82
C SER A 793 18.78 20.02 14.65
N GLU A 794 18.07 18.90 14.51
CA GLU A 794 16.95 18.50 15.36
C GLU A 794 17.43 17.62 16.52
N THR A 795 16.76 17.67 17.68
CA THR A 795 17.05 16.78 18.81
C THR A 795 16.26 15.48 18.63
N ILE A 796 16.88 14.33 18.91
CA ILE A 796 16.24 13.02 18.87
C ILE A 796 15.93 12.60 20.30
N GLU A 797 14.64 12.56 20.64
CA GLU A 797 14.18 12.06 21.93
C GLU A 797 14.26 10.52 22.02
N GLY A 798 14.52 10.01 23.23
CA GLY A 798 14.53 8.56 23.51
C GLY A 798 15.66 7.75 22.87
N TYR A 799 16.69 8.38 22.29
CA TYR A 799 17.79 7.68 21.63
C TYR A 799 18.61 6.84 22.64
N LYS A 800 18.80 5.56 22.33
CA LYS A 800 19.42 4.55 23.21
C LYS A 800 20.65 3.95 22.56
N THR A 801 21.75 3.89 23.31
CA THR A 801 22.99 3.24 22.84
C THR A 801 23.31 1.99 23.65
N ILE A 802 23.67 0.91 22.95
CA ILE A 802 24.16 -0.33 23.57
C ILE A 802 25.68 -0.22 23.69
N SER A 803 26.18 0.25 24.82
CA SER A 803 27.62 0.20 25.11
C SER A 803 28.04 -1.24 25.42
N THR A 804 29.12 -1.70 24.77
CA THR A 804 29.61 -3.07 24.87
C THR A 804 30.05 -3.40 26.30
N GLY A 805 29.23 -4.21 27.00
CA GLY A 805 29.51 -4.69 28.36
C GLY A 805 28.51 -4.28 29.44
N LYS A 806 27.49 -3.46 29.13
CA LYS A 806 26.33 -3.23 30.02
C LYS A 806 25.10 -3.99 29.54
N VAL A 807 24.26 -4.42 30.49
CA VAL A 807 23.01 -5.18 30.24
C VAL A 807 21.78 -4.25 30.11
N GLN A 808 21.98 -2.94 30.20
CA GLN A 808 20.91 -1.94 30.18
C GLN A 808 21.34 -0.78 29.27
N ALA A 809 20.45 -0.39 28.35
CA ALA A 809 20.68 0.73 27.44
C ALA A 809 20.35 2.04 28.15
N ASP A 810 21.35 2.91 28.28
CA ASP A 810 21.20 4.25 28.85
C ASP A 810 20.61 5.17 27.75
N GLU A 811 19.61 5.99 28.11
CA GLU A 811 19.13 7.08 27.24
C GLU A 811 20.19 8.19 27.19
N VAL A 812 20.50 8.64 25.97
CA VAL A 812 21.57 9.60 25.70
C VAL A 812 21.04 10.64 24.73
N ALA A 813 21.34 11.92 25.01
CA ALA A 813 20.95 13.00 24.13
C ALA A 813 21.60 12.78 22.75
N ALA A 814 20.78 12.74 21.71
CA ALA A 814 21.23 12.63 20.34
C ALA A 814 20.61 13.74 19.50
N SER A 815 21.28 14.07 18.40
CA SER A 815 20.84 15.08 17.44
C SER A 815 21.01 14.56 16.03
N ARG A 816 20.07 14.90 15.15
CA ARG A 816 20.11 14.60 13.73
C ARG A 816 20.27 15.90 12.95
N SER A 817 21.01 15.85 11.86
CA SER A 817 21.05 16.92 10.86
C SER A 817 21.19 16.31 9.47
N VAL A 818 20.64 16.98 8.46
CA VAL A 818 20.82 16.60 7.06
C VAL A 818 21.79 17.60 6.42
N LYS A 819 22.74 17.10 5.62
CA LYS A 819 23.68 17.91 4.84
C LYS A 819 23.73 17.40 3.41
N ILE A 820 24.05 18.26 2.45
CA ILE A 820 24.24 17.86 1.06
C ILE A 820 25.66 17.27 0.89
N GLN A 821 25.74 16.02 0.47
CA GLN A 821 26.98 15.27 0.22
C GLN A 821 27.47 15.44 -1.21
N GLU A 822 26.55 15.49 -2.18
CA GLU A 822 26.84 15.67 -3.60
C GLU A 822 25.80 16.61 -4.21
N LEU A 823 26.27 17.56 -5.02
CA LEU A 823 25.47 18.64 -5.58
C LEU A 823 25.11 18.34 -7.05
N PRO A 824 23.82 18.33 -7.44
CA PRO A 824 23.40 18.03 -8.81
C PRO A 824 23.83 19.13 -9.79
N PRO A 825 24.11 18.82 -11.07
CA PRO A 825 24.26 19.82 -12.11
C PRO A 825 23.04 20.75 -12.24
N ILE A 826 21.84 20.24 -11.93
CA ILE A 826 20.60 21.00 -11.82
C ILE A 826 19.96 20.76 -10.46
N LEU A 827 19.99 21.78 -9.60
CA LEU A 827 19.35 21.77 -8.30
C LEU A 827 17.88 22.19 -8.44
N MET A 828 16.97 21.26 -8.14
CA MET A 828 15.54 21.53 -8.04
C MET A 828 15.16 21.77 -6.57
N LEU A 829 14.49 22.90 -6.31
CA LEU A 829 14.01 23.27 -4.97
C LEU A 829 12.49 23.47 -5.00
N HIS A 830 11.75 22.66 -4.23
CA HIS A 830 10.32 22.82 -4.03
C HIS A 830 10.07 23.68 -2.79
N MET A 831 9.51 24.86 -3.02
CA MET A 831 9.05 25.76 -1.97
C MET A 831 7.70 25.22 -1.48
N MET A 832 7.63 24.70 -0.26
CA MET A 832 6.42 24.05 0.28
C MET A 832 5.28 25.05 0.53
N ARG A 833 4.62 25.47 -0.56
CA ARG A 833 3.51 26.44 -0.56
C ARG A 833 2.15 25.83 -0.29
N PHE A 834 2.06 24.51 -0.18
CA PHE A 834 0.85 23.82 0.19
C PHE A 834 1.05 23.18 1.55
N GLY A 835 0.40 23.77 2.55
CA GLY A 835 0.38 23.27 3.92
C GLY A 835 -0.88 22.43 4.14
N TYR A 836 -0.72 21.25 4.74
CA TYR A 836 -1.82 20.44 5.24
C TYR A 836 -2.03 20.78 6.70
N GLY A 837 -2.95 21.70 6.97
CA GLY A 837 -3.27 22.18 8.31
C GLY A 837 -4.65 21.74 8.77
N CYS A 838 -4.99 22.09 10.01
CA CYS A 838 -6.30 21.79 10.57
C CYS A 838 -7.47 22.46 9.84
N ASN A 839 -7.24 23.41 8.91
CA ASN A 839 -8.30 24.05 8.12
C ASN A 839 -8.34 23.53 6.66
N GLY A 840 -7.92 22.28 6.45
CA GLY A 840 -7.72 21.70 5.13
C GLY A 840 -6.40 22.12 4.47
N THR A 841 -6.23 21.81 3.18
CA THR A 841 -5.07 22.27 2.42
C THR A 841 -5.14 23.78 2.23
N THR A 842 -4.09 24.49 2.64
CA THR A 842 -3.98 25.95 2.47
C THR A 842 -2.83 26.28 1.53
N LYS A 843 -3.07 27.14 0.53
CA LYS A 843 -1.99 27.77 -0.25
C LYS A 843 -1.37 28.89 0.59
N LEU A 844 -0.08 28.73 0.91
CA LEU A 844 0.74 29.73 1.57
C LEU A 844 1.16 30.82 0.56
N ASN A 845 0.33 31.87 0.49
CA ASN A 845 0.60 33.09 -0.27
C ASN A 845 1.59 34.00 0.48
N LYS A 846 2.78 33.46 0.77
CA LYS A 846 3.88 34.12 1.48
C LYS A 846 4.98 34.47 0.48
N THR A 847 5.33 35.74 0.38
CA THR A 847 6.52 36.15 -0.39
C THR A 847 7.77 35.60 0.31
N VAL A 848 8.55 34.81 -0.43
CA VAL A 848 9.87 34.32 -0.01
C VAL A 848 10.82 34.66 -1.14
N SER A 849 11.85 35.46 -0.86
CA SER A 849 12.77 35.92 -1.91
C SER A 849 13.81 34.84 -2.22
N TYR A 850 14.15 34.72 -3.50
CA TYR A 850 15.20 33.82 -4.02
C TYR A 850 16.12 34.61 -4.97
N PRO A 851 17.43 34.33 -4.99
CA PRO A 851 18.40 35.06 -5.79
C PRO A 851 18.46 34.54 -7.24
N LEU A 852 19.04 35.35 -8.14
CA LEU A 852 19.41 34.90 -9.49
C LEU A 852 20.66 34.00 -9.49
N GLU A 853 21.51 34.15 -8.48
CA GLU A 853 22.73 33.38 -8.27
C GLU A 853 22.70 32.85 -6.84
N LEU A 854 22.58 31.53 -6.69
CA LEU A 854 22.65 30.82 -5.42
C LEU A 854 24.09 30.33 -5.21
N VAL A 855 24.61 30.52 -4.01
CA VAL A 855 25.86 29.89 -3.55
C VAL A 855 25.50 28.97 -2.39
N VAL A 856 25.74 27.67 -2.56
CA VAL A 856 25.49 26.68 -1.49
C VAL A 856 26.56 26.86 -0.42
N GLY A 857 26.15 27.25 0.79
CA GLY A 857 27.05 27.54 1.91
C GLY A 857 27.71 26.31 2.53
N ASP A 858 28.86 26.50 3.18
CA ASP A 858 29.58 25.46 3.93
C ASP A 858 28.70 24.75 4.97
N ASP A 859 27.76 25.49 5.56
CA ASP A 859 26.81 25.05 6.57
C ASP A 859 25.76 24.07 6.01
N LEU A 860 25.54 24.05 4.70
CA LEU A 860 24.63 23.12 4.01
C LEU A 860 25.32 21.83 3.58
N LEU A 861 26.66 21.80 3.52
CA LEU A 861 27.44 20.72 2.93
C LEU A 861 27.97 19.73 3.96
N ALA A 862 28.10 18.47 3.55
CA ALA A 862 28.71 17.41 4.35
C ALA A 862 30.25 17.51 4.35
N ASP A 863 30.82 18.02 3.24
CA ASP A 863 32.23 18.39 3.12
C ASP A 863 32.36 19.90 2.80
N PRO A 864 32.72 20.74 3.79
CA PRO A 864 32.91 22.17 3.58
C PRO A 864 34.19 22.50 2.78
N THR A 865 35.03 21.53 2.41
CA THR A 865 36.20 21.75 1.54
C THR A 865 35.90 21.63 0.04
N LEU A 866 34.68 21.20 -0.32
CA LEU A 866 34.22 20.91 -1.68
C LEU A 866 33.94 22.17 -2.51
N ASP A 867 34.96 22.98 -2.81
CA ASP A 867 34.86 24.34 -3.39
C ASP A 867 34.25 24.41 -4.83
N GLN A 868 34.18 23.27 -5.54
CA GLN A 868 33.67 23.20 -6.91
C GLN A 868 32.16 22.92 -6.95
N GLY A 869 31.45 23.52 -7.92
CA GLY A 869 30.03 23.23 -8.19
C GLY A 869 29.01 23.85 -7.22
N ARG A 870 29.43 24.74 -6.31
CA ARG A 870 28.52 25.42 -5.35
C ARG A 870 27.76 26.61 -5.90
N HIS A 871 28.21 27.14 -7.03
CA HIS A 871 27.60 28.30 -7.69
C HIS A 871 26.52 27.83 -8.65
N TYR A 872 25.35 28.45 -8.57
CA TYR A 872 24.21 28.14 -9.42
C TYR A 872 23.56 29.41 -9.95
N GLU A 873 23.16 29.43 -11.21
CA GLU A 873 22.24 30.45 -11.76
C GLU A 873 20.81 29.93 -11.78
N LEU A 874 19.84 30.78 -11.41
CA LEU A 874 18.43 30.51 -11.64
C LEU A 874 18.17 30.48 -13.16
N VAL A 875 17.67 29.36 -13.66
CA VAL A 875 17.32 29.16 -15.08
C VAL A 875 15.82 29.07 -15.32
N ALA A 876 15.04 28.66 -14.31
CA ALA A 876 13.59 28.65 -14.41
C ALA A 876 12.85 28.67 -13.07
N THR A 877 11.57 29.05 -13.12
CA THR A 877 10.62 28.94 -12.01
C THR A 877 9.29 28.36 -12.50
N ILE A 878 8.60 27.58 -11.65
CA ILE A 878 7.16 27.29 -11.76
C ILE A 878 6.44 28.17 -10.74
N THR A 879 5.34 28.81 -11.13
CA THR A 879 4.49 29.61 -10.22
C THR A 879 3.04 29.17 -10.30
N HIS A 880 2.45 28.82 -9.16
CA HIS A 880 1.03 28.47 -9.06
C HIS A 880 0.14 29.71 -8.84
N ARG A 881 -0.64 30.08 -9.85
CA ARG A 881 -1.61 31.19 -9.83
C ARG A 881 -3.01 30.68 -9.51
N GLY A 882 -3.23 30.35 -8.24
CA GLY A 882 -4.55 30.00 -7.69
C GLY A 882 -4.77 30.70 -6.34
N GLN A 883 -6.04 30.96 -6.00
CA GLN A 883 -6.43 31.46 -4.66
C GLN A 883 -6.52 30.34 -3.61
N GLY A 884 -6.72 29.10 -4.05
CA GLY A 884 -6.66 27.89 -3.23
C GLY A 884 -5.71 26.85 -3.85
N PRO A 885 -5.50 25.71 -3.19
CA PRO A 885 -4.59 24.66 -3.66
C PRO A 885 -5.24 23.68 -4.64
N SER A 886 -6.57 23.52 -4.61
CA SER A 886 -7.30 22.54 -5.43
C SER A 886 -7.61 22.98 -6.86
N ARG A 887 -7.38 24.27 -7.18
CA ARG A 887 -7.53 24.87 -8.51
C ARG A 887 -6.63 26.09 -8.67
N GLY A 888 -6.01 26.21 -9.83
CA GLY A 888 -5.28 27.40 -10.24
C GLY A 888 -4.64 27.24 -11.61
N HIS A 889 -3.56 27.97 -11.84
CA HIS A 889 -2.90 28.04 -13.13
C HIS A 889 -1.39 28.06 -12.99
N TYR A 890 -0.70 27.05 -13.49
CA TYR A 890 0.77 27.02 -13.43
C TYR A 890 1.34 27.76 -14.63
N THR A 891 1.99 28.89 -14.37
CA THR A 891 2.84 29.55 -15.38
C THR A 891 4.30 29.30 -15.03
N ALA A 892 5.18 29.28 -16.02
CA ALA A 892 6.59 29.10 -15.76
C ALA A 892 7.44 30.14 -16.48
N ASP A 893 8.42 30.67 -15.76
CA ASP A 893 9.37 31.66 -16.28
C ASP A 893 10.69 30.98 -16.57
N VAL A 894 11.22 31.17 -17.77
CA VAL A 894 12.43 30.48 -18.24
C VAL A 894 13.41 31.44 -18.89
N LYS A 895 14.69 31.25 -18.57
CA LYS A 895 15.82 32.03 -19.08
C LYS A 895 16.27 31.46 -20.43
N GLN A 896 16.14 32.25 -21.49
CA GLN A 896 16.62 31.88 -22.82
C GLN A 896 18.16 31.97 -22.91
N SER A 897 18.73 31.32 -23.92
CA SER A 897 20.19 31.34 -24.19
C SER A 897 20.77 32.74 -24.43
N ASP A 898 19.95 33.74 -24.77
CA ASP A 898 20.34 35.15 -24.90
C ASP A 898 20.19 35.95 -23.59
N ARG A 899 19.95 35.25 -22.47
CA ARG A 899 19.74 35.76 -21.10
C ARG A 899 18.46 36.59 -20.90
N ARG A 900 17.53 36.62 -21.86
CA ARG A 900 16.19 37.18 -21.64
C ARG A 900 15.30 36.16 -20.94
N TRP A 901 14.40 36.64 -20.09
CA TRP A 901 13.36 35.82 -19.47
C TRP A 901 12.11 35.81 -20.34
N VAL A 902 11.50 34.65 -20.49
CA VAL A 902 10.16 34.49 -21.08
C VAL A 902 9.24 33.79 -20.11
N ARG A 903 8.00 34.27 -20.03
CA ARG A 903 6.89 33.60 -19.36
C ARG A 903 6.17 32.72 -20.35
N CYS A 904 6.10 31.44 -20.04
CA CYS A 904 5.24 30.47 -20.70
C CYS A 904 3.93 30.36 -19.90
N ASP A 905 2.83 30.70 -20.56
CA ASP A 905 1.47 30.79 -20.00
C ASP A 905 0.49 30.31 -21.08
N ASP A 906 0.10 29.04 -20.99
CA ASP A 906 -0.68 28.32 -22.00
C ASP A 906 -0.13 28.48 -23.43
N ALA A 907 -0.94 29.10 -24.30
CA ALA A 907 -0.67 29.35 -25.69
C ALA A 907 0.17 30.63 -25.92
N SER A 908 0.62 31.28 -24.85
CA SER A 908 1.35 32.54 -24.90
C SER A 908 2.76 32.40 -24.33
N ILE A 909 3.73 32.93 -25.09
CA ILE A 909 5.11 33.12 -24.65
C ILE A 909 5.38 34.61 -24.70
N THR A 910 5.69 35.21 -23.56
CA THR A 910 5.89 36.67 -23.44
C THR A 910 7.25 36.99 -22.82
N THR A 911 7.99 37.94 -23.38
CA THR A 911 9.25 38.40 -22.76
C THR A 911 8.94 39.21 -21.51
N ILE A 912 9.54 38.84 -20.39
CA ILE A 912 9.37 39.50 -19.09
C ILE A 912 10.71 40.01 -18.55
N GLY A 913 10.66 40.97 -17.63
CA GLY A 913 11.83 41.51 -16.95
C GLY A 913 12.26 40.63 -15.78
N THR A 914 13.55 40.59 -15.48
CA THR A 914 14.11 39.82 -14.34
C THR A 914 13.45 40.17 -13.00
N ASN A 915 13.10 41.44 -12.78
CA ASN A 915 12.38 41.88 -11.57
C ASN A 915 10.95 41.34 -11.48
N GLN A 916 10.34 40.92 -12.59
CA GLN A 916 9.04 40.26 -12.58
C GLN A 916 9.19 38.80 -12.14
N VAL A 917 10.21 38.08 -12.65
CA VAL A 917 10.53 36.71 -12.24
C VAL A 917 10.79 36.62 -10.74
N LEU A 918 11.64 37.49 -10.20
CA LEU A 918 11.98 37.52 -8.76
C LEU A 918 10.85 38.04 -7.85
N GLY A 919 9.78 38.57 -8.44
CA GLY A 919 8.60 39.07 -7.72
C GLY A 919 7.45 38.05 -7.62
N GLU A 920 7.59 36.87 -8.21
CA GLU A 920 6.55 35.83 -8.20
C GLU A 920 6.64 34.92 -6.97
N GLU A 921 5.51 34.31 -6.61
CA GLU A 921 5.45 33.24 -5.61
C GLU A 921 5.91 31.90 -6.23
N ALA A 922 7.19 31.80 -6.60
CA ALA A 922 7.74 30.58 -7.20
C ALA A 922 7.52 29.37 -6.28
N TYR A 923 6.90 28.34 -6.86
CA TYR A 923 6.53 27.07 -6.25
C TYR A 923 7.65 26.02 -6.39
N VAL A 924 8.25 25.94 -7.57
CA VAL A 924 9.47 25.15 -7.81
C VAL A 924 10.51 26.04 -8.49
N LEU A 925 11.76 25.98 -8.02
CA LEU A 925 12.90 26.74 -8.53
C LEU A 925 13.91 25.78 -9.15
N PHE A 926 14.49 26.18 -10.29
CA PHE A 926 15.47 25.38 -11.02
C PHE A 926 16.75 26.18 -11.18
N TYR A 927 17.80 25.67 -10.53
CA TYR A 927 19.12 26.26 -10.44
C TYR A 927 20.09 25.40 -11.25
N LYS A 928 20.79 25.99 -12.22
CA LYS A 928 21.83 25.32 -13.02
C LYS A 928 23.21 25.67 -12.47
N GLN A 929 24.03 24.66 -12.23
CA GLN A 929 25.42 24.80 -11.79
C GLN A 929 26.25 25.61 -12.81
N LEU A 930 27.12 26.50 -12.31
CA LEU A 930 27.95 27.44 -13.08
C LEU A 930 29.40 26.98 -13.26
#